data_AF-J9EZL0-F1
#
_entry.id   AF-J9EZL0-F1
#
_cell.length_a   1.000
_cell.length_b   1.000
_cell.length_c   1.000
_cell.angle_alpha   90.00
_cell.angle_beta   90.00
_cell.angle_gamma   90.00
#
_symmetry.space_group_name_H-M   'P 1'
#
loop_
_entity.id
_entity.type
_entity.pdbx_description
1 polymer ?
#
loop_
_entity_poly.entity_id
_entity_poly.type
_entity_poly.pdbx_seq_one_letter_code
_entity_poly.pdbx_strand_id
1 'polypeptide(L)'
;FAGKEKVDAEHFAKYLKEEHYDPRLNELLYPSPTSQIAQCLINEMNGSGEQVKQLTKESFLRFLLSEYNIGMHRDHLMLKEENMHKPLSHYFINSSHNTYLRGYQVNSKSSVEMYRYVLLSGCRSIELDCWDGSGGEPIITHGPSQLTRVTPVLFKDVIMAIAETAFVISEFPVILSLENHCSMKQQKKIALYCREIFGNFLLTEPLSNYPVVARELSDLVNYMRAMGKFTSFTDCESKQMSYGIFSMNESRAYELVKENPIEFVNHNKKQITRVYPKGKRVDSSNFWPIKFWNCGCQMTAINMQTPDIPFQMNVAFFEQNGHSGYVPKPSLMRKADAKFNPFEMHTMDLVVPAYLSVTVISAQMLSFACERRPSTYAEVNFYGHFNDLSRFSKRKYRTRIVMDNGINPVYMDFCEESFKFEKVRSIQPGFRHIPLRNAHSHPLGPVSLFVLFLVHDYIDDGSLNLVNTLQNPIEAMKKIMESEEAASAALINPIDTMKQREKMLVALEESEPKSLSTESTIWDLVEEGKEFSSMDHGQNLENNAALLLKMRSTSAESELAKEGSICEDGIKSFNFDKWNVSEKLKERFYLDDMEIRFLREGELASSRKVVKLEKSFKKKYEDILNLVDGSSKKKPISSAMRNVHEDAFIIYAKYEKERTELIISLAEQNRKKLIKRLNMAYKYESKQLTRLNHQKRYAEQWSATRTEGTEELRGKYVKLGVEEQRRLNKSKEKRLKEIDENFELLKHEIEVRMEQRLGKAVSVLHDL
;
A
#
# COMPACT_ATOMS: atom_id res chain seq x y z
N PHE A 1 21.17 -7.31 24.82
CA PHE A 1 22.00 -8.51 25.05
C PHE A 1 21.65 -9.26 26.35
N ALA A 2 20.38 -9.61 26.60
CA ALA A 2 19.96 -10.36 27.80
C ALA A 2 20.50 -9.81 29.15
N GLY A 3 20.50 -8.49 29.32
CA GLY A 3 20.98 -7.82 30.55
C GLY A 3 22.51 -7.66 30.68
N LYS A 4 23.32 -8.18 29.75
CA LYS A 4 24.77 -8.00 29.77
C LYS A 4 25.17 -6.58 29.34
N GLU A 5 26.05 -5.93 30.11
CA GLU A 5 26.61 -4.61 29.77
C GLU A 5 27.71 -4.67 28.69
N LYS A 6 28.39 -5.81 28.59
CA LYS A 6 29.44 -6.08 27.62
C LYS A 6 29.21 -7.45 26.97
N VAL A 7 29.50 -7.57 25.68
CA VAL A 7 29.39 -8.85 24.95
C VAL A 7 30.67 -9.14 24.18
N ASP A 8 31.03 -10.42 24.07
CA ASP A 8 32.14 -10.87 23.25
C ASP A 8 31.76 -10.91 21.75
N ALA A 9 32.75 -11.23 20.92
CA ALA A 9 32.58 -11.31 19.48
C ALA A 9 31.65 -12.45 19.02
N GLU A 10 31.52 -13.53 19.79
CA GLU A 10 30.65 -14.65 19.45
C GLU A 10 29.17 -14.27 19.61
N HIS A 11 28.84 -13.62 20.74
CA HIS A 11 27.50 -13.08 20.97
C HIS A 11 27.17 -11.96 19.98
N PHE A 12 28.13 -11.10 19.63
CA PHE A 12 27.89 -10.05 18.64
C PHE A 12 27.70 -10.61 17.23
N ALA A 13 28.49 -11.61 16.81
CA ALA A 13 28.29 -12.31 15.54
C ALA A 13 26.90 -12.96 15.45
N LYS A 14 26.46 -13.61 16.53
CA LYS A 14 25.11 -14.17 16.62
C LYS A 14 24.03 -13.10 16.48
N TYR A 15 24.16 -11.98 17.19
CA TYR A 15 23.26 -10.83 17.04
C TYR A 15 23.22 -10.29 15.61
N LEU A 16 24.38 -10.11 14.97
CA LEU A 16 24.45 -9.66 13.58
C LEU A 16 23.75 -10.64 12.64
N LYS A 17 23.92 -11.95 12.84
CA LYS A 17 23.25 -12.99 12.05
C LYS A 17 21.73 -13.02 12.25
N GLU A 18 21.26 -12.84 13.48
CA GLU A 18 19.82 -12.91 13.81
C GLU A 18 19.07 -11.64 13.40
N GLU A 19 19.68 -10.46 13.59
CA GLU A 19 18.96 -9.19 13.50
C GLU A 19 19.37 -8.35 12.28
N HIS A 20 20.63 -8.42 11.82
CA HIS A 20 21.17 -7.51 10.79
C HIS A 20 21.51 -8.19 9.45
N TYR A 21 21.63 -9.52 9.42
CA TYR A 21 21.93 -10.29 8.22
C TYR A 21 20.65 -10.54 7.41
N ASP A 22 20.73 -10.37 6.09
CA ASP A 22 19.60 -10.53 5.19
C ASP A 22 19.42 -12.01 4.82
N PRO A 23 18.36 -12.69 5.32
CA PRO A 23 18.19 -14.12 5.10
C PRO A 23 17.90 -14.50 3.64
N ARG A 24 17.62 -13.51 2.78
CA ARG A 24 17.36 -13.71 1.34
C ARG A 24 18.65 -13.81 0.52
N LEU A 25 19.79 -13.45 1.11
CA LEU A 25 21.08 -13.50 0.44
C LEU A 25 21.61 -14.93 0.42
N ASN A 26 22.24 -15.29 -0.69
CA ASN A 26 22.92 -16.57 -0.81
C ASN A 26 24.16 -16.60 0.10
N GLU A 27 24.20 -17.51 1.07
CA GLU A 27 25.29 -17.57 2.07
C GLU A 27 26.69 -17.84 1.48
N LEU A 28 26.79 -18.43 0.27
CA LEU A 28 28.09 -18.63 -0.39
C LEU A 28 28.62 -17.32 -0.99
N LEU A 29 27.73 -16.52 -1.58
CA LEU A 29 28.09 -15.22 -2.15
C LEU A 29 28.21 -14.13 -1.07
N TYR A 30 27.43 -14.25 -0.01
CA TYR A 30 27.38 -13.32 1.12
C TYR A 30 27.53 -14.10 2.43
N PRO A 31 28.77 -14.41 2.86
CA PRO A 31 29.01 -15.20 4.06
C PRO A 31 28.38 -14.58 5.32
N SER A 32 27.75 -15.41 6.15
CA SER A 32 27.15 -14.95 7.40
C SER A 32 28.23 -14.41 8.37
N PRO A 33 27.90 -13.43 9.23
CA PRO A 33 28.85 -12.84 10.17
C PRO A 33 29.53 -13.89 11.07
N THR A 34 30.86 -13.87 11.13
CA THR A 34 31.66 -14.76 11.98
C THR A 34 32.15 -14.01 13.23
N SER A 35 32.60 -14.75 14.25
CA SER A 35 33.23 -14.16 15.44
C SER A 35 34.47 -13.34 15.09
N GLN A 36 35.21 -13.72 14.04
CA GLN A 36 36.36 -12.96 13.54
C GLN A 36 35.93 -11.60 12.98
N ILE A 37 34.89 -11.57 12.13
CA ILE A 37 34.34 -10.33 11.58
C ILE A 37 33.79 -9.44 12.70
N ALA A 38 33.04 -10.02 13.64
CA ALA A 38 32.52 -9.30 14.80
C ALA A 38 33.65 -8.71 15.66
N GLN A 39 34.75 -9.42 15.85
CA GLN A 39 35.92 -8.92 16.58
C GLN A 39 36.59 -7.75 15.85
N CYS A 40 36.70 -7.79 14.51
CA CYS A 40 37.19 -6.66 13.73
C CYS A 40 36.32 -5.43 13.93
N LEU A 41 34.99 -5.57 13.84
CA LEU A 41 34.04 -4.47 14.08
C LEU A 41 34.16 -3.93 15.50
N ILE A 42 34.31 -4.78 16.51
CA ILE A 42 34.50 -4.36 17.91
C ILE A 42 35.77 -3.51 18.06
N ASN A 43 36.88 -3.95 17.46
CA ASN A 43 38.15 -3.23 17.52
C ASN A 43 38.02 -1.85 16.87
N GLU A 44 37.38 -1.79 15.71
CA GLU A 44 37.18 -0.55 14.95
C GLU A 44 36.27 0.44 15.69
N MET A 45 35.16 -0.02 16.28
CA MET A 45 34.20 0.85 16.97
C MET A 45 34.73 1.38 18.31
N ASN A 46 35.60 0.65 19.01
CA ASN A 46 36.13 1.09 20.29
C ASN A 46 37.21 2.19 20.15
N GLY A 47 37.95 2.22 19.04
CA GLY A 47 38.89 3.29 18.70
C GLY A 47 40.04 3.44 19.69
N SER A 48 41.14 2.72 19.47
CA SER A 48 42.51 2.90 20.02
C SER A 48 43.26 1.58 19.80
N GLY A 49 44.60 1.62 19.66
CA GLY A 49 45.44 0.47 19.29
C GLY A 49 45.52 -0.70 20.28
N GLU A 50 44.60 -0.80 21.25
CA GLU A 50 44.47 -1.94 22.15
C GLU A 50 43.45 -2.96 21.61
N GLN A 51 43.79 -4.25 21.68
CA GLN A 51 42.86 -5.33 21.32
C GLN A 51 41.72 -5.43 22.34
N VAL A 52 40.67 -4.62 22.14
CA VAL A 52 39.47 -4.67 22.98
C VAL A 52 38.63 -5.90 22.61
N LYS A 53 38.56 -6.88 23.51
CA LYS A 53 37.85 -8.17 23.29
C LYS A 53 36.32 -8.09 23.41
N GLN A 54 35.77 -6.95 23.82
CA GLN A 54 34.34 -6.84 24.16
C GLN A 54 33.68 -5.59 23.56
N LEU A 55 32.45 -5.77 23.10
CA LEU A 55 31.55 -4.70 22.67
C LEU A 55 30.90 -4.07 23.90
N THR A 56 31.07 -2.76 24.04
CA THR A 56 30.37 -1.90 25.01
C THR A 56 29.14 -1.25 24.39
N LYS A 57 28.24 -0.72 25.22
CA LYS A 57 27.10 0.09 24.75
C LYS A 57 27.52 1.23 23.81
N GLU A 58 28.60 1.93 24.15
CA GLU A 58 29.11 3.06 23.35
C GLU A 58 29.61 2.59 21.98
N SER A 59 30.41 1.53 21.93
CA SER A 59 30.86 0.94 20.65
C SER A 59 29.69 0.39 19.81
N PHE A 60 28.64 -0.10 20.45
CA PHE A 60 27.44 -0.55 19.74
C PHE A 60 26.66 0.63 19.13
N LEU A 61 26.56 1.76 19.82
CA LEU A 61 25.97 2.98 19.25
C LEU A 61 26.78 3.49 18.06
N ARG A 62 28.13 3.44 18.14
CA ARG A 62 29.00 3.76 17.01
C ARG A 62 28.79 2.81 15.83
N PHE A 63 28.64 1.50 16.09
CA PHE A 63 28.29 0.52 15.06
C PHE A 63 26.98 0.88 14.36
N LEU A 64 25.93 1.23 15.11
CA LEU A 64 24.62 1.56 14.54
C LEU A 64 24.66 2.79 13.62
N LEU A 65 25.59 3.72 13.86
CA LEU A 65 25.83 4.93 13.08
C LEU A 65 26.92 4.75 12.00
N SER A 66 27.64 3.63 12.01
CA SER A 66 28.76 3.37 11.11
C SER A 66 28.31 3.08 9.67
N GLU A 67 29.24 3.22 8.74
CA GLU A 67 29.03 2.85 7.34
C GLU A 67 28.78 1.35 7.12
N TYR A 68 29.07 0.50 8.11
CA TYR A 68 28.79 -0.94 8.06
C TYR A 68 27.33 -1.28 8.32
N ASN A 69 26.54 -0.33 8.84
CA ASN A 69 25.14 -0.53 9.21
C ASN A 69 24.17 0.30 8.35
N ILE A 70 24.44 0.41 7.04
CA ILE A 70 23.57 1.12 6.09
C ILE A 70 22.29 0.30 5.83
N GLY A 71 21.14 0.96 5.66
CA GLY A 71 19.84 0.30 5.47
C GLY A 71 19.61 -0.33 4.09
N MET A 72 20.56 -0.22 3.17
CA MET A 72 20.47 -0.67 1.78
C MET A 72 21.75 -1.40 1.37
N HIS A 73 21.60 -2.41 0.53
CA HIS A 73 22.73 -3.19 0.05
C HIS A 73 23.69 -2.32 -0.79
N ARG A 74 25.00 -2.33 -0.45
CA ARG A 74 26.02 -1.49 -1.12
C ARG A 74 26.07 -1.74 -2.63
N ASP A 75 26.01 -3.00 -3.06
CA ASP A 75 25.94 -3.37 -4.49
C ASP A 75 24.85 -2.66 -5.30
N HIS A 76 23.76 -2.26 -4.65
CA HIS A 76 22.64 -1.58 -5.31
C HIS A 76 22.97 -0.12 -5.65
N LEU A 77 23.89 0.47 -4.88
CA LEU A 77 24.40 1.82 -5.05
C LEU A 77 25.62 1.89 -5.96
N MET A 78 26.38 0.79 -6.08
CA MET A 78 27.59 0.76 -6.89
C MET A 78 27.30 0.56 -8.37
N LEU A 79 28.11 1.17 -9.24
CA LEU A 79 28.08 0.91 -10.67
C LEU A 79 28.56 -0.53 -10.92
N LYS A 80 27.77 -1.30 -11.66
CA LYS A 80 28.16 -2.65 -12.10
C LYS A 80 28.43 -2.63 -13.59
N GLU A 81 29.69 -2.64 -13.99
CA GLU A 81 30.12 -2.53 -15.40
C GLU A 81 29.45 -3.59 -16.30
N GLU A 82 29.37 -4.83 -15.83
CA GLU A 82 28.64 -5.94 -16.46
C GLU A 82 27.18 -5.62 -16.84
N ASN A 83 26.56 -4.67 -16.15
CA ASN A 83 25.19 -4.25 -16.38
C ASN A 83 25.08 -3.11 -17.39
N MET A 84 26.18 -2.53 -17.88
CA MET A 84 26.21 -1.35 -18.75
C MET A 84 26.39 -1.68 -20.25
N HIS A 85 26.53 -2.97 -20.59
CA HIS A 85 26.69 -3.43 -21.98
C HIS A 85 25.40 -3.91 -22.66
N LYS A 86 24.23 -3.55 -22.14
CA LYS A 86 22.93 -3.96 -22.72
C LYS A 86 22.44 -2.88 -23.70
N PRO A 87 21.46 -3.18 -24.58
CA PRO A 87 20.83 -2.17 -25.43
C PRO A 87 20.21 -1.01 -24.62
N LEU A 88 20.21 0.21 -25.15
CA LEU A 88 19.66 1.38 -24.45
C LEU A 88 18.18 1.22 -24.04
N SER A 89 17.39 0.49 -24.83
CA SER A 89 16.00 0.15 -24.49
C SER A 89 15.87 -0.64 -23.19
N HIS A 90 16.94 -1.23 -22.66
CA HIS A 90 16.97 -2.05 -21.45
C HIS A 90 17.19 -1.25 -20.16
N TYR A 91 17.32 0.08 -20.23
CA TYR A 91 17.55 0.95 -19.07
C TYR A 91 16.38 1.90 -18.88
N PHE A 92 16.09 2.20 -17.62
CA PHE A 92 15.47 3.47 -17.26
C PHE A 92 16.55 4.56 -17.32
N ILE A 93 16.19 5.72 -17.84
CA ILE A 93 17.11 6.83 -18.13
C ILE A 93 16.60 8.07 -17.42
N ASN A 94 17.43 8.67 -16.58
CA ASN A 94 17.08 9.86 -15.83
C ASN A 94 16.82 11.01 -16.82
N SER A 95 15.61 11.56 -16.81
CA SER A 95 15.11 12.42 -17.89
C SER A 95 14.46 13.69 -17.36
N SER A 96 14.78 14.82 -17.97
CA SER A 96 14.25 16.14 -17.67
C SER A 96 13.31 16.62 -18.79
N HIS A 97 12.23 17.29 -18.39
CA HIS A 97 11.31 18.01 -19.27
C HIS A 97 11.53 19.52 -19.12
N ASN A 98 11.51 20.25 -20.24
CA ASN A 98 11.70 21.70 -20.32
C ASN A 98 12.87 22.17 -19.42
N THR A 99 14.03 21.54 -19.61
CA THR A 99 15.20 21.62 -18.71
C THR A 99 15.65 23.05 -18.42
N TYR A 100 15.41 23.98 -19.33
CA TYR A 100 15.76 25.38 -19.20
C TYR A 100 14.94 26.14 -18.14
N LEU A 101 13.76 25.66 -17.73
CA LEU A 101 12.85 26.38 -16.82
C LEU A 101 13.30 26.34 -15.35
N ARG A 102 13.21 27.49 -14.67
CA ARG A 102 13.44 27.60 -13.21
C ARG A 102 12.18 27.57 -12.34
N GLY A 103 11.01 27.56 -12.96
CA GLY A 103 9.73 27.63 -12.25
C GLY A 103 8.57 27.11 -13.09
N TYR A 104 7.46 27.85 -13.08
CA TYR A 104 6.24 27.53 -13.81
C TYR A 104 6.46 27.48 -15.33
N GLN A 105 5.53 26.85 -16.05
CA GLN A 105 5.56 26.73 -17.51
C GLN A 105 5.28 28.08 -18.20
N VAL A 106 4.67 29.02 -17.50
CA VAL A 106 4.38 30.38 -17.98
C VAL A 106 4.82 31.40 -16.94
N ASN A 107 5.11 32.64 -17.36
CA ASN A 107 5.56 33.73 -16.49
C ASN A 107 6.79 33.34 -15.65
N SER A 108 7.79 32.72 -16.29
CA SER A 108 8.95 32.13 -15.62
C SER A 108 10.25 32.52 -16.31
N LYS A 109 11.37 32.20 -15.68
CA LYS A 109 12.69 32.46 -16.26
C LYS A 109 13.30 31.16 -16.77
N SER A 110 13.90 31.24 -17.95
CA SER A 110 14.84 30.22 -18.43
C SER A 110 16.24 30.51 -17.92
N SER A 111 17.07 29.48 -17.79
CA SER A 111 18.44 29.61 -17.28
C SER A 111 19.37 28.56 -17.86
N VAL A 112 20.55 29.02 -18.31
CA VAL A 112 21.65 28.15 -18.73
C VAL A 112 22.12 27.26 -17.58
N GLU A 113 22.20 27.80 -16.36
CA GLU A 113 22.61 27.04 -15.17
C GLU A 113 21.72 25.83 -14.85
N MET A 114 20.48 25.83 -15.32
CA MET A 114 19.58 24.70 -15.06
C MET A 114 20.07 23.43 -15.79
N TYR A 115 20.72 23.58 -16.95
CA TYR A 115 21.37 22.46 -17.65
C TYR A 115 22.55 21.89 -16.84
N ARG A 116 23.40 22.74 -16.28
CA ARG A 116 24.51 22.31 -15.41
C ARG A 116 23.97 21.56 -14.20
N TYR A 117 23.01 22.16 -13.49
CA TYR A 117 22.39 21.56 -12.30
C TYR A 117 21.79 20.17 -12.61
N VAL A 118 21.04 20.04 -13.70
CA VAL A 118 20.37 18.79 -14.08
C VAL A 118 21.38 17.71 -14.50
N LEU A 119 22.44 18.07 -15.23
CA LEU A 119 23.49 17.11 -15.60
C LEU A 119 24.30 16.66 -14.38
N LEU A 120 24.63 17.57 -13.47
CA LEU A 120 25.31 17.28 -12.20
C LEU A 120 24.44 16.47 -11.22
N SER A 121 23.11 16.44 -11.41
CA SER A 121 22.24 15.52 -10.68
C SER A 121 22.18 14.11 -11.29
N GLY A 122 23.03 13.81 -12.29
CA GLY A 122 23.05 12.52 -13.00
C GLY A 122 21.94 12.36 -14.04
N CYS A 123 21.27 13.44 -14.48
CA CYS A 123 20.29 13.35 -15.57
C CYS A 123 20.98 13.10 -16.91
N ARG A 124 20.41 12.23 -17.77
CA ARG A 124 21.01 11.78 -19.03
C ARG A 124 20.15 12.06 -20.27
N SER A 125 18.95 12.61 -20.08
CA SER A 125 18.13 13.14 -21.17
C SER A 125 17.61 14.52 -20.81
N ILE A 126 17.95 15.52 -21.62
CA ILE A 126 17.59 16.93 -21.40
C ILE A 126 16.89 17.50 -22.62
N GLU A 127 16.01 18.46 -22.40
CA GLU A 127 15.15 19.04 -23.45
C GLU A 127 15.58 20.47 -23.80
N LEU A 128 15.54 20.79 -25.10
CA LEU A 128 15.91 22.08 -25.65
C LEU A 128 14.84 22.53 -26.67
N ASP A 129 13.99 23.45 -26.24
CA ASP A 129 12.96 24.07 -27.08
C ASP A 129 13.59 25.19 -27.88
N CYS A 130 13.98 24.90 -29.13
CA CYS A 130 14.76 25.79 -29.98
C CYS A 130 13.85 26.69 -30.82
N TRP A 131 13.99 28.00 -30.67
CA TRP A 131 13.24 29.02 -31.41
C TRP A 131 14.18 30.00 -32.11
N ASP A 132 13.67 30.62 -33.19
CA ASP A 132 14.40 31.70 -33.86
C ASP A 132 14.56 32.90 -32.92
N GLY A 133 15.80 33.34 -32.70
CA GLY A 133 16.09 34.56 -31.95
C GLY A 133 16.42 35.76 -32.83
N SER A 134 16.48 36.93 -32.22
CA SER A 134 16.90 38.18 -32.86
C SER A 134 18.37 38.12 -33.31
N GLY A 135 18.72 38.86 -34.36
CA GLY A 135 20.09 38.87 -34.89
C GLY A 135 20.51 37.57 -35.59
N GLY A 136 19.56 36.65 -35.81
CA GLY A 136 19.83 35.36 -36.41
C GLY A 136 20.54 34.38 -35.47
N GLU A 137 20.47 34.59 -34.16
CA GLU A 137 20.98 33.66 -33.14
C GLU A 137 19.86 32.80 -32.57
N PRO A 138 19.99 31.46 -32.56
CA PRO A 138 18.98 30.58 -31.98
C PRO A 138 18.90 30.74 -30.46
N ILE A 139 17.68 30.66 -29.95
CA ILE A 139 17.37 30.78 -28.52
C ILE A 139 16.62 29.54 -28.01
N ILE A 140 16.60 29.38 -26.69
CA ILE A 140 15.79 28.38 -25.99
C ILE A 140 14.76 29.08 -25.12
N THR A 141 13.49 28.71 -25.28
CA THR A 141 12.36 29.23 -24.49
C THR A 141 11.12 28.34 -24.65
N HIS A 142 10.16 28.45 -23.73
CA HIS A 142 8.90 27.70 -23.83
C HIS A 142 7.90 28.45 -24.72
N GLY A 143 7.67 27.97 -25.94
CA GLY A 143 6.71 28.58 -26.87
C GLY A 143 7.05 30.02 -27.30
N PRO A 144 6.23 30.65 -28.15
CA PRO A 144 6.41 32.06 -28.49
C PRO A 144 6.40 32.91 -27.22
N SER A 145 7.48 33.65 -26.97
CA SER A 145 7.66 34.37 -25.69
C SER A 145 6.55 35.38 -25.41
N GLN A 146 5.83 35.87 -26.44
CA GLN A 146 4.66 36.75 -26.24
C GLN A 146 3.49 36.03 -25.54
N LEU A 147 3.35 34.72 -25.74
CA LEU A 147 2.25 33.93 -25.19
C LEU A 147 2.56 33.41 -23.79
N THR A 148 3.76 32.85 -23.60
CA THR A 148 4.14 32.17 -22.35
C THR A 148 4.81 33.10 -21.35
N ARG A 149 5.35 34.24 -21.81
CA ARG A 149 6.13 35.18 -20.99
C ARG A 149 7.30 34.50 -20.27
N VAL A 150 7.91 33.53 -20.95
CA VAL A 150 9.14 32.86 -20.49
C VAL A 150 10.36 33.56 -21.10
N THR A 151 11.34 33.92 -20.27
CA THR A 151 12.55 34.59 -20.77
C THR A 151 13.37 33.65 -21.64
N PRO A 152 13.92 34.09 -22.79
CA PRO A 152 14.79 33.26 -23.60
C PRO A 152 16.23 33.21 -23.04
N VAL A 153 16.96 32.16 -23.38
CA VAL A 153 18.43 32.06 -23.24
C VAL A 153 19.06 31.71 -24.58
N LEU A 154 20.31 32.08 -24.82
CA LEU A 154 20.99 31.75 -26.07
C LEU A 154 21.26 30.24 -26.16
N PHE A 155 20.98 29.65 -27.32
CA PHE A 155 21.26 28.24 -27.56
C PHE A 155 22.75 27.92 -27.41
N LYS A 156 23.62 28.82 -27.91
CA LYS A 156 25.08 28.66 -27.82
C LYS A 156 25.56 28.50 -26.37
N ASP A 157 25.09 29.35 -25.47
CA ASP A 157 25.47 29.32 -24.05
C ASP A 157 24.99 28.02 -23.38
N VAL A 158 23.80 27.53 -23.77
CA VAL A 158 23.29 26.25 -23.28
C VAL A 158 24.16 25.08 -23.75
N ILE A 159 24.56 25.05 -25.02
CA ILE A 159 25.44 23.99 -25.54
C ILE A 159 26.82 24.03 -24.86
N MET A 160 27.38 25.20 -24.61
CA MET A 160 28.62 25.35 -23.82
C MET A 160 28.46 24.77 -22.41
N ALA A 161 27.38 25.13 -21.72
CA ALA A 161 27.10 24.61 -20.37
C ALA A 161 26.91 23.09 -20.34
N ILE A 162 26.28 22.52 -21.38
CA ILE A 162 26.14 21.07 -21.52
C ILE A 162 27.53 20.43 -21.72
N ALA A 163 28.37 20.98 -22.60
CA ALA A 163 29.70 20.45 -22.87
C ALA A 163 30.59 20.42 -21.62
N GLU A 164 30.49 21.46 -20.78
CA GLU A 164 31.23 21.56 -19.51
C GLU A 164 30.83 20.50 -18.47
N THR A 165 29.55 20.08 -18.45
CA THR A 165 28.99 19.31 -17.32
C THR A 165 28.43 17.94 -17.69
N ALA A 166 28.30 17.61 -18.98
CA ALA A 166 27.72 16.38 -19.47
C ALA A 166 28.35 15.15 -18.81
N PHE A 167 29.68 15.12 -18.66
CA PHE A 167 30.41 13.93 -18.22
C PHE A 167 31.13 14.08 -16.87
N VAL A 168 30.76 15.07 -16.05
CA VAL A 168 31.41 15.31 -14.73
C VAL A 168 31.04 14.24 -13.70
N ILE A 169 29.76 13.85 -13.65
CA ILE A 169 29.23 12.90 -12.65
C ILE A 169 29.04 11.49 -13.23
N SER A 170 28.86 11.39 -14.55
CA SER A 170 28.59 10.13 -15.24
C SER A 170 29.22 10.16 -16.62
N GLU A 171 30.01 9.12 -16.94
CA GLU A 171 30.63 8.93 -18.25
C GLU A 171 29.65 8.42 -19.33
N PHE A 172 28.43 8.08 -18.94
CA PHE A 172 27.44 7.48 -19.84
C PHE A 172 26.75 8.53 -20.73
N PRO A 173 26.23 8.11 -21.91
CA PRO A 173 25.73 9.02 -22.93
C PRO A 173 24.69 10.03 -22.44
N VAL A 174 24.66 11.20 -23.08
CA VAL A 174 23.63 12.23 -22.86
C VAL A 174 22.78 12.36 -24.12
N ILE A 175 21.46 12.38 -23.95
CA ILE A 175 20.47 12.51 -25.01
C ILE A 175 19.92 13.94 -25.01
N LEU A 176 20.08 14.63 -26.15
CA LEU A 176 19.52 15.97 -26.37
C LEU A 176 18.19 15.86 -27.10
N SER A 177 17.09 16.11 -26.40
CA SER A 177 15.73 16.16 -26.96
C SER A 177 15.47 17.55 -27.54
N LEU A 178 15.73 17.73 -28.83
CA LEU A 178 15.52 19.01 -29.52
C LEU A 178 14.06 19.16 -29.98
N GLU A 179 13.33 20.13 -29.44
CA GLU A 179 12.06 20.59 -29.99
C GLU A 179 12.32 21.79 -30.91
N ASN A 180 12.39 21.55 -32.22
CA ASN A 180 12.93 22.51 -33.17
C ASN A 180 11.82 23.31 -33.89
N HIS A 181 11.78 24.61 -33.63
CA HIS A 181 10.89 25.60 -34.27
C HIS A 181 11.66 26.66 -35.08
N CYS A 182 12.96 26.46 -35.30
CA CYS A 182 13.82 27.44 -35.96
C CYS A 182 13.68 27.40 -37.49
N SER A 183 13.94 28.53 -38.14
CA SER A 183 14.16 28.64 -39.59
C SER A 183 15.36 27.82 -40.05
N MET A 184 15.38 27.40 -41.33
CA MET A 184 16.51 26.64 -41.90
C MET A 184 17.87 27.34 -41.73
N LYS A 185 17.90 28.68 -41.70
CA LYS A 185 19.12 29.46 -41.46
C LYS A 185 19.65 29.27 -40.03
N GLN A 186 18.77 29.33 -39.03
CA GLN A 186 19.17 29.14 -37.63
C GLN A 186 19.36 27.67 -37.26
N GLN A 187 18.65 26.73 -37.91
CA GLN A 187 18.92 25.30 -37.79
C GLN A 187 20.35 24.93 -38.21
N LYS A 188 20.87 25.54 -39.28
CA LYS A 188 22.28 25.37 -39.66
C LYS A 188 23.25 25.88 -38.58
N LYS A 189 22.91 26.97 -37.88
CA LYS A 189 23.69 27.45 -36.73
C LYS A 189 23.61 26.51 -35.53
N ILE A 190 22.44 25.94 -35.23
CA ILE A 190 22.29 24.90 -34.20
C ILE A 190 23.23 23.73 -34.49
N ALA A 191 23.20 23.22 -35.73
CA ALA A 191 24.07 22.12 -36.14
C ALA A 191 25.56 22.49 -36.04
N LEU A 192 25.93 23.71 -36.46
CA LEU A 192 27.28 24.24 -36.34
C LEU A 192 27.74 24.28 -34.88
N TYR A 193 26.95 24.89 -33.98
CA TYR A 193 27.28 24.98 -32.57
C TYR A 193 27.43 23.61 -31.91
N CYS A 194 26.54 22.66 -32.21
CA CYS A 194 26.70 21.29 -31.71
C CYS A 194 28.02 20.66 -32.21
N ARG A 195 28.35 20.78 -33.50
CA ARG A 195 29.58 20.21 -34.07
C ARG A 195 30.84 20.85 -33.50
N GLU A 196 30.89 22.18 -33.41
CA GLU A 196 32.07 22.92 -32.93
C GLU A 196 32.29 22.76 -31.43
N ILE A 197 31.23 22.85 -30.62
CA ILE A 197 31.37 22.89 -29.16
C ILE A 197 31.50 21.48 -28.58
N PHE A 198 30.71 20.50 -29.05
CA PHE A 198 30.83 19.13 -28.55
C PHE A 198 31.99 18.38 -29.20
N GLY A 199 32.39 18.73 -30.43
CA GLY A 199 33.47 18.04 -31.15
C GLY A 199 33.27 16.53 -31.16
N ASN A 200 34.27 15.80 -30.67
CA ASN A 200 34.28 14.33 -30.64
C ASN A 200 33.24 13.71 -29.69
N PHE A 201 32.64 14.49 -28.79
CA PHE A 201 31.56 14.01 -27.91
C PHE A 201 30.21 13.93 -28.63
N LEU A 202 30.08 14.54 -29.82
CA LEU A 202 28.89 14.43 -30.65
C LEU A 202 28.97 13.20 -31.56
N LEU A 203 28.07 12.25 -31.35
CA LEU A 203 27.96 11.06 -32.19
C LEU A 203 27.31 11.41 -33.54
N THR A 204 28.12 11.74 -34.55
CA THR A 204 27.65 12.11 -35.89
C THR A 204 27.42 10.91 -36.80
N GLU A 205 28.24 9.86 -36.69
CA GLU A 205 28.13 8.66 -37.52
C GLU A 205 27.65 7.45 -36.72
N PRO A 206 26.92 6.50 -37.34
CA PRO A 206 26.64 5.21 -36.73
C PRO A 206 27.93 4.46 -36.38
N LEU A 207 27.92 3.77 -35.24
CA LEU A 207 28.97 2.85 -34.82
C LEU A 207 29.03 1.66 -35.79
N SER A 208 30.25 1.25 -36.16
CA SER A 208 30.51 0.16 -37.12
C SER A 208 29.80 -1.14 -36.78
N ASN A 209 29.71 -1.46 -35.49
CA ASN A 209 29.10 -2.71 -34.99
C ASN A 209 27.57 -2.65 -34.91
N TYR A 210 26.98 -1.46 -35.12
CA TYR A 210 25.54 -1.22 -35.02
C TYR A 210 25.06 -0.29 -36.17
N PRO A 211 25.19 -0.70 -37.44
CA PRO A 211 24.82 0.17 -38.57
C PRO A 211 23.32 0.51 -38.55
N VAL A 212 22.97 1.77 -38.83
CA VAL A 212 21.57 2.22 -38.98
C VAL A 212 21.30 2.47 -40.46
N VAL A 213 20.37 1.72 -41.04
CA VAL A 213 19.95 1.91 -42.43
C VAL A 213 18.82 2.96 -42.47
N ALA A 214 19.19 4.24 -42.51
CA ALA A 214 18.23 5.33 -42.69
C ALA A 214 18.42 5.98 -44.07
N ARG A 215 17.36 6.03 -44.89
CA ARG A 215 17.45 6.49 -46.29
C ARG A 215 17.49 8.01 -46.50
N GLU A 216 17.17 8.87 -45.52
CA GLU A 216 16.94 10.31 -45.81
C GLU A 216 17.04 11.30 -44.60
N LEU A 217 17.71 11.00 -43.47
CA LEU A 217 17.67 11.89 -42.28
C LEU A 217 18.93 12.71 -41.99
N SER A 218 18.68 13.95 -41.55
CA SER A 218 19.59 14.93 -40.92
C SER A 218 20.88 14.33 -40.32
N ASP A 219 22.04 14.78 -40.80
CA ASP A 219 23.42 14.35 -40.46
C ASP A 219 23.78 14.23 -38.96
N LEU A 220 22.89 14.59 -38.04
CA LEU A 220 23.11 14.58 -36.59
C LEU A 220 22.26 13.55 -35.83
N VAL A 221 21.35 12.85 -36.50
CA VAL A 221 20.38 11.95 -35.84
C VAL A 221 20.58 10.50 -36.28
N ASN A 222 21.14 9.69 -35.37
CA ASN A 222 21.43 8.27 -35.61
C ASN A 222 20.46 7.35 -34.85
N TYR A 223 20.83 6.96 -33.62
CA TYR A 223 20.12 5.95 -32.83
C TYR A 223 18.89 6.46 -32.06
N MET A 224 18.65 7.77 -32.09
CA MET A 224 17.62 8.46 -31.30
C MET A 224 16.67 9.22 -32.22
N ARG A 225 16.10 8.54 -33.21
CA ARG A 225 15.20 9.16 -34.19
C ARG A 225 13.84 9.41 -33.56
N ALA A 226 13.44 10.68 -33.46
CA ALA A 226 12.07 11.03 -33.10
C ALA A 226 11.09 10.46 -34.15
N MET A 227 10.16 9.64 -33.69
CA MET A 227 9.09 9.08 -34.50
C MET A 227 7.89 10.02 -34.51
N GLY A 228 7.10 9.94 -35.58
CA GLY A 228 5.82 10.65 -35.66
C GLY A 228 4.80 10.11 -34.66
N LYS A 229 3.53 10.43 -34.89
CA LYS A 229 2.44 9.99 -34.01
C LYS A 229 2.43 8.47 -33.90
N PHE A 230 2.43 7.97 -32.66
CA PHE A 230 2.25 6.56 -32.37
C PHE A 230 0.88 6.07 -32.92
N THR A 231 0.93 5.04 -33.75
CA THR A 231 -0.23 4.44 -34.44
C THR A 231 -0.74 3.23 -33.66
N SER A 232 0.03 2.15 -33.63
CA SER A 232 -0.26 0.91 -32.90
C SER A 232 1.02 0.15 -32.56
N PHE A 233 0.94 -0.75 -31.58
CA PHE A 233 2.05 -1.64 -31.25
C PHE A 233 2.39 -2.61 -32.39
N THR A 234 1.39 -3.07 -33.13
CA THR A 234 1.56 -3.97 -34.28
C THR A 234 2.33 -3.34 -35.44
N ASP A 235 2.08 -2.05 -35.74
CA ASP A 235 2.81 -1.29 -36.75
C ASP A 235 4.26 -1.02 -36.32
N CYS A 236 4.48 -0.75 -35.04
CA CYS A 236 5.83 -0.60 -34.50
C CYS A 236 6.63 -1.90 -34.59
N GLU A 237 5.99 -3.03 -34.28
CA GLU A 237 6.59 -4.36 -34.35
C GLU A 237 6.88 -4.77 -35.79
N SER A 238 5.99 -4.52 -36.76
CA SER A 238 6.26 -4.88 -38.15
C SER A 238 7.44 -4.09 -38.75
N LYS A 239 7.62 -2.83 -38.33
CA LYS A 239 8.71 -1.95 -38.81
C LYS A 239 10.07 -2.25 -38.17
N GLN A 240 10.12 -2.93 -37.02
CA GLN A 240 11.35 -3.25 -36.26
C GLN A 240 12.34 -2.07 -36.10
N MET A 241 11.83 -0.85 -35.87
CA MET A 241 12.66 0.36 -35.79
C MET A 241 13.20 0.58 -34.37
N SER A 242 14.20 -0.20 -33.96
CA SER A 242 14.83 -0.10 -32.63
C SER A 242 15.45 1.27 -32.31
N TYR A 243 15.85 2.03 -33.35
CA TYR A 243 16.38 3.40 -33.27
C TYR A 243 15.29 4.48 -33.14
N GLY A 244 14.01 4.10 -33.21
CA GLY A 244 12.89 5.02 -33.12
C GLY A 244 12.47 5.30 -31.66
N ILE A 245 12.29 6.59 -31.35
CA ILE A 245 11.76 7.07 -30.07
C ILE A 245 10.33 7.57 -30.29
N PHE A 246 9.38 7.06 -29.51
CA PHE A 246 8.05 7.63 -29.42
C PHE A 246 7.95 8.57 -28.22
N SER A 247 7.78 9.86 -28.48
CA SER A 247 7.51 10.87 -27.46
C SER A 247 6.00 11.09 -27.32
N MET A 248 5.47 11.00 -26.10
CA MET A 248 4.05 11.22 -25.84
C MET A 248 3.80 11.84 -24.47
N ASN A 249 2.74 12.64 -24.36
CA ASN A 249 2.36 13.22 -23.08
C ASN A 249 1.82 12.16 -22.10
N GLU A 250 1.81 12.49 -20.81
CA GLU A 250 1.38 11.61 -19.71
C GLU A 250 -0.04 11.05 -19.90
N SER A 251 -0.94 11.79 -20.55
CA SER A 251 -2.34 11.37 -20.71
C SER A 251 -2.43 10.25 -21.73
N ARG A 252 -1.77 10.41 -22.87
CA ARG A 252 -1.70 9.39 -23.91
C ARG A 252 -0.96 8.14 -23.42
N ALA A 253 0.17 8.31 -22.75
CA ALA A 253 0.89 7.18 -22.16
C ALA A 253 0.02 6.43 -21.14
N TYR A 254 -0.77 7.16 -20.33
CA TYR A 254 -1.63 6.54 -19.33
C TYR A 254 -2.84 5.81 -19.91
N GLU A 255 -3.32 6.22 -21.10
CA GLU A 255 -4.30 5.43 -21.86
C GLU A 255 -3.70 4.08 -22.29
N LEU A 256 -2.49 4.08 -22.87
CA LEU A 256 -1.80 2.86 -23.27
C LEU A 256 -1.53 1.91 -22.10
N VAL A 257 -1.13 2.47 -20.95
CA VAL A 257 -1.00 1.72 -19.69
C VAL A 257 -2.30 1.00 -19.32
N LYS A 258 -3.46 1.62 -19.54
CA LYS A 258 -4.76 1.04 -19.16
C LYS A 258 -5.29 0.04 -20.17
N GLU A 259 -5.15 0.36 -21.45
CA GLU A 259 -5.77 -0.38 -22.55
C GLU A 259 -4.92 -1.57 -22.99
N ASN A 260 -3.59 -1.39 -23.05
CA ASN A 260 -2.65 -2.37 -23.62
C ASN A 260 -1.32 -2.46 -22.83
N PRO A 261 -1.36 -2.79 -21.52
CA PRO A 261 -0.16 -2.75 -20.69
C PRO A 261 0.91 -3.78 -21.06
N ILE A 262 0.51 -4.97 -21.53
CA ILE A 262 1.44 -6.05 -21.86
C ILE A 262 2.17 -5.72 -23.17
N GLU A 263 1.43 -5.26 -24.16
CA GLU A 263 1.97 -4.80 -25.44
C GLU A 263 2.91 -3.61 -25.23
N PHE A 264 2.57 -2.70 -24.31
CA PHE A 264 3.43 -1.57 -24.01
C PHE A 264 4.76 -2.00 -23.36
N VAL A 265 4.74 -2.98 -22.45
CA VAL A 265 5.98 -3.59 -21.93
C VAL A 265 6.81 -4.21 -23.05
N ASN A 266 6.17 -4.98 -23.94
CA ASN A 266 6.86 -5.66 -25.03
C ASN A 266 7.48 -4.68 -26.03
N HIS A 267 6.77 -3.60 -26.37
CA HIS A 267 7.30 -2.50 -27.16
C HIS A 267 8.58 -1.93 -26.54
N ASN A 268 8.53 -1.64 -25.23
CA ASN A 268 9.64 -1.05 -24.51
C ASN A 268 10.84 -2.00 -24.31
N LYS A 269 10.73 -3.31 -24.61
CA LYS A 269 11.91 -4.18 -24.66
C LYS A 269 12.86 -3.77 -25.79
N LYS A 270 12.32 -3.31 -26.93
CA LYS A 270 13.07 -3.07 -28.17
C LYS A 270 13.18 -1.59 -28.56
N GLN A 271 12.19 -0.78 -28.20
CA GLN A 271 12.09 0.62 -28.59
C GLN A 271 12.03 1.53 -27.36
N ILE A 272 12.38 2.80 -27.54
CA ILE A 272 12.41 3.79 -26.48
C ILE A 272 11.11 4.61 -26.48
N THR A 273 10.47 4.71 -25.33
CA THR A 273 9.36 5.62 -25.09
C THR A 273 9.79 6.78 -24.19
N ARG A 274 9.55 8.01 -24.66
CA ARG A 274 9.64 9.23 -23.85
C ARG A 274 8.24 9.68 -23.41
N VAL A 275 8.04 9.78 -22.09
CA VAL A 275 6.81 10.30 -21.49
C VAL A 275 7.09 11.66 -20.86
N TYR A 276 6.29 12.68 -21.18
CA TYR A 276 6.45 14.03 -20.64
C TYR A 276 5.13 14.60 -20.06
N PRO A 277 5.19 15.59 -19.15
CA PRO A 277 4.01 16.19 -18.53
C PRO A 277 3.06 16.81 -19.55
N LYS A 278 1.75 16.79 -19.26
CA LYS A 278 0.75 17.48 -20.10
C LYS A 278 0.82 18.99 -19.87
N GLY A 279 0.54 19.77 -20.91
CA GLY A 279 0.56 21.24 -20.83
C GLY A 279 -0.41 21.88 -19.81
N LYS A 280 -1.41 21.14 -19.31
CA LYS A 280 -2.28 21.61 -18.21
C LYS A 280 -1.52 21.81 -16.88
N ARG A 281 -0.33 21.26 -16.73
CA ARG A 281 0.54 21.40 -15.54
C ARG A 281 1.34 22.69 -15.60
N VAL A 282 0.62 23.80 -15.66
CA VAL A 282 1.22 25.14 -15.80
C VAL A 282 2.10 25.53 -14.62
N ASP A 283 1.86 24.91 -13.47
CA ASP A 283 2.64 25.04 -12.22
C ASP A 283 3.93 24.20 -12.21
N SER A 284 4.23 23.50 -13.30
CA SER A 284 5.36 22.55 -13.40
C SER A 284 5.27 21.38 -12.42
N SER A 285 4.08 21.01 -11.95
CA SER A 285 3.87 19.79 -11.17
C SER A 285 4.23 18.52 -11.96
N ASN A 286 4.66 17.46 -11.28
CA ASN A 286 5.05 16.21 -11.93
C ASN A 286 3.96 15.14 -11.90
N PHE A 287 4.06 14.18 -12.82
CA PHE A 287 3.37 12.90 -12.70
C PHE A 287 4.21 11.89 -11.94
N TRP A 288 3.56 10.82 -11.50
CA TRP A 288 4.21 9.66 -10.88
C TRP A 288 4.97 8.82 -11.94
N PRO A 289 6.31 8.86 -12.00
CA PRO A 289 7.09 8.18 -13.05
C PRO A 289 6.95 6.66 -12.98
N ILE A 290 6.78 6.13 -11.77
CA ILE A 290 6.57 4.71 -11.48
C ILE A 290 5.43 4.08 -12.32
N LYS A 291 4.40 4.85 -12.68
CA LYS A 291 3.32 4.36 -13.56
C LYS A 291 3.86 3.93 -14.92
N PHE A 292 4.83 4.65 -15.45
CA PHE A 292 5.38 4.40 -16.79
C PHE A 292 6.61 3.49 -16.72
N TRP A 293 7.39 3.55 -15.63
CA TRP A 293 8.42 2.56 -15.35
C TRP A 293 7.85 1.15 -15.20
N ASN A 294 6.67 0.98 -14.60
CA ASN A 294 5.98 -0.31 -14.55
C ASN A 294 5.62 -0.87 -15.94
N CYS A 295 5.59 -0.05 -16.99
CA CYS A 295 5.43 -0.50 -18.38
C CYS A 295 6.74 -0.46 -19.18
N GLY A 296 7.88 -0.19 -18.55
CA GLY A 296 9.20 -0.24 -19.17
C GLY A 296 9.62 1.01 -19.93
N CYS A 297 8.85 2.10 -19.83
CA CYS A 297 9.19 3.37 -20.46
C CYS A 297 10.52 3.87 -19.90
N GLN A 298 11.47 4.16 -20.77
CA GLN A 298 12.84 4.46 -20.41
C GLN A 298 12.98 5.91 -19.97
N MET A 299 12.34 6.83 -20.68
CA MET A 299 12.54 8.27 -20.51
C MET A 299 11.28 8.93 -19.95
N THR A 300 11.06 8.82 -18.66
CA THR A 300 9.94 9.48 -17.96
C THR A 300 10.39 10.89 -17.54
N ALA A 301 10.30 11.84 -18.46
CA ALA A 301 10.80 13.19 -18.26
C ALA A 301 9.97 13.95 -17.21
N ILE A 302 10.64 14.51 -16.21
CA ILE A 302 10.02 15.31 -15.13
C ILE A 302 10.55 16.75 -15.12
N ASN A 303 9.76 17.65 -14.54
CA ASN A 303 10.14 19.03 -14.22
C ASN A 303 11.11 19.02 -13.03
N MET A 304 12.40 19.16 -13.30
CA MET A 304 13.48 19.09 -12.29
C MET A 304 13.49 20.30 -11.34
N GLN A 305 12.82 21.38 -11.69
CA GLN A 305 12.68 22.60 -10.89
C GLN A 305 11.61 22.50 -9.80
N THR A 306 10.78 21.45 -9.81
CA THR A 306 9.68 21.26 -8.85
C THR A 306 9.99 20.10 -7.91
N PRO A 307 10.39 20.35 -6.64
CA PRO A 307 10.80 19.31 -5.69
C PRO A 307 9.62 18.58 -5.03
N ASP A 308 8.62 18.18 -5.82
CA ASP A 308 7.48 17.39 -5.37
C ASP A 308 7.84 15.92 -5.11
N ILE A 309 6.89 15.12 -4.61
CA ILE A 309 7.16 13.70 -4.30
C ILE A 309 7.64 12.90 -5.54
N PRO A 310 7.07 13.08 -6.74
CA PRO A 310 7.64 12.50 -7.95
C PRO A 310 9.11 12.86 -8.22
N PHE A 311 9.51 14.11 -8.01
CA PHE A 311 10.91 14.51 -8.14
C PHE A 311 11.79 13.77 -7.13
N GLN A 312 11.39 13.73 -5.86
CA GLN A 312 12.13 13.02 -4.80
C GLN A 312 12.27 11.53 -5.12
N MET A 313 11.22 10.90 -5.65
CA MET A 313 11.24 9.52 -6.14
C MET A 313 12.22 9.34 -7.30
N ASN A 314 12.25 10.27 -8.26
CA ASN A 314 13.16 10.20 -9.39
C ASN A 314 14.62 10.29 -8.95
N VAL A 315 14.96 11.27 -8.11
CA VAL A 315 16.33 11.42 -7.59
C VAL A 315 16.74 10.15 -6.86
N ALA A 316 15.94 9.69 -5.88
CA ALA A 316 16.24 8.47 -5.12
C ALA A 316 16.35 7.20 -6.00
N PHE A 317 15.53 7.09 -7.05
CA PHE A 317 15.59 5.96 -7.96
C PHE A 317 16.89 5.92 -8.76
N PHE A 318 17.40 7.08 -9.20
CA PHE A 318 18.61 7.19 -10.00
C PHE A 318 19.91 7.35 -9.20
N GLU A 319 19.87 7.35 -7.86
CA GLU A 319 21.07 7.15 -7.02
C GLU A 319 21.66 5.74 -7.16
N GLN A 320 20.83 4.80 -7.63
CA GLN A 320 21.22 3.42 -7.91
C GLN A 320 22.25 3.35 -9.04
N ASN A 321 23.00 2.24 -9.08
CA ASN A 321 23.94 1.96 -10.16
C ASN A 321 24.97 3.10 -10.36
N GLY A 322 25.56 3.56 -9.24
CA GLY A 322 26.64 4.53 -9.22
C GLY A 322 26.25 5.94 -9.62
N HIS A 323 24.99 6.35 -9.47
CA HIS A 323 24.50 7.66 -9.93
C HIS A 323 24.74 7.90 -11.44
N SER A 324 24.86 6.83 -12.22
CA SER A 324 25.14 6.90 -13.67
C SER A 324 24.03 7.58 -14.47
N GLY A 325 22.82 7.69 -13.90
CA GLY A 325 21.61 8.11 -14.60
C GLY A 325 20.97 7.01 -15.46
N TYR A 326 21.51 5.80 -15.40
CA TYR A 326 21.01 4.61 -16.10
C TYR A 326 20.77 3.49 -15.10
N VAL A 327 19.53 3.01 -15.02
CA VAL A 327 19.16 1.89 -14.14
C VAL A 327 18.66 0.72 -15.00
N PRO A 328 19.32 -0.45 -14.99
CA PRO A 328 18.87 -1.61 -15.75
C PRO A 328 17.45 -2.03 -15.35
N LYS A 329 16.54 -2.14 -16.32
CA LYS A 329 15.17 -2.64 -16.08
C LYS A 329 15.16 -4.07 -15.56
N PRO A 330 14.19 -4.56 -14.79
CA PRO A 330 14.08 -5.97 -14.43
C PRO A 330 14.17 -6.92 -15.64
N SER A 331 14.68 -8.14 -15.44
CA SER A 331 14.84 -9.16 -16.50
C SER A 331 13.53 -9.43 -17.27
N LEU A 332 12.40 -9.46 -16.57
CA LEU A 332 11.05 -9.62 -17.13
C LEU A 332 10.67 -8.53 -18.15
N MET A 333 11.31 -7.37 -18.08
CA MET A 333 11.06 -6.20 -18.94
C MET A 333 12.14 -5.99 -20.00
N ARG A 334 13.02 -6.99 -20.18
CA ARG A 334 14.14 -6.99 -21.13
C ARG A 334 14.16 -8.23 -22.01
N LYS A 335 13.99 -9.41 -21.41
CA LYS A 335 14.02 -10.70 -22.11
C LYS A 335 12.88 -10.78 -23.12
N ALA A 336 13.18 -11.22 -24.34
CA ALA A 336 12.20 -11.27 -25.43
C ALA A 336 11.05 -12.25 -25.12
N ASP A 337 11.39 -13.41 -24.56
CA ASP A 337 10.51 -14.52 -24.19
C ASP A 337 9.76 -14.32 -22.86
N ALA A 338 10.22 -13.42 -21.99
CA ALA A 338 9.58 -13.19 -20.70
C ALA A 338 8.20 -12.53 -20.85
N LYS A 339 7.18 -13.11 -20.22
CA LYS A 339 5.84 -12.51 -20.12
C LYS A 339 5.74 -11.72 -18.82
N PHE A 340 5.22 -10.50 -18.91
CA PHE A 340 5.03 -9.64 -17.75
C PHE A 340 3.76 -8.81 -17.92
N ASN A 341 2.85 -8.97 -16.96
CA ASN A 341 1.65 -8.15 -16.84
C ASN A 341 1.83 -7.16 -15.67
N PRO A 342 1.93 -5.85 -15.94
CA PRO A 342 2.08 -4.81 -14.91
C PRO A 342 0.96 -4.74 -13.86
N PHE A 343 -0.17 -5.43 -14.05
CA PHE A 343 -1.30 -5.41 -13.11
C PHE A 343 -1.50 -6.73 -12.34
N GLU A 344 -0.74 -7.77 -12.69
CA GLU A 344 -0.92 -9.10 -12.10
C GLU A 344 -0.29 -9.22 -10.70
N MET A 345 -1.01 -9.85 -9.76
CA MET A 345 -0.59 -10.00 -8.36
C MET A 345 -0.02 -11.36 -8.01
N HIS A 346 -0.15 -12.36 -8.87
CA HIS A 346 0.30 -13.72 -8.56
C HIS A 346 1.83 -13.78 -8.60
N THR A 347 2.42 -14.83 -8.01
CA THR A 347 3.86 -15.10 -8.08
C THR A 347 4.28 -15.08 -9.54
N MET A 348 4.95 -14.00 -9.96
CA MET A 348 5.53 -13.94 -11.29
C MET A 348 6.64 -14.98 -11.33
N ASP A 349 6.58 -15.88 -12.31
CA ASP A 349 7.67 -16.83 -12.54
C ASP A 349 9.00 -16.07 -12.52
N LEU A 350 9.96 -16.57 -11.75
CA LEU A 350 11.31 -16.00 -11.55
C LEU A 350 11.42 -14.79 -10.59
N VAL A 351 10.36 -14.38 -9.89
CA VAL A 351 10.43 -13.32 -8.88
C VAL A 351 9.99 -13.84 -7.52
N VAL A 352 10.96 -14.02 -6.62
CA VAL A 352 10.69 -14.24 -5.19
C VAL A 352 10.24 -12.91 -4.58
N PRO A 353 9.00 -12.77 -4.10
CA PRO A 353 8.58 -11.59 -3.36
C PRO A 353 9.20 -11.62 -1.96
N ALA A 354 9.51 -10.47 -1.37
CA ALA A 354 9.92 -10.40 0.03
C ALA A 354 8.91 -9.63 0.86
N TYR A 355 8.76 -10.01 2.12
CA TYR A 355 8.03 -9.27 3.12
C TYR A 355 8.93 -8.21 3.78
N LEU A 356 8.39 -7.02 4.02
CA LEU A 356 9.04 -5.95 4.77
C LEU A 356 8.13 -5.48 5.91
N SER A 357 8.67 -5.48 7.12
CA SER A 357 8.11 -4.79 8.28
C SER A 357 8.95 -3.55 8.57
N VAL A 358 8.30 -2.39 8.72
CA VAL A 358 8.97 -1.14 9.10
C VAL A 358 8.40 -0.67 10.44
N THR A 359 9.28 -0.57 11.44
CA THR A 359 8.94 0.00 12.75
C THR A 359 9.76 1.27 12.94
N VAL A 360 9.10 2.43 12.93
CA VAL A 360 9.75 3.72 13.23
C VAL A 360 9.85 3.87 14.75
N ILE A 361 11.08 3.85 15.28
CA ILE A 361 11.33 3.82 16.73
C ILE A 361 11.43 5.25 17.27
N SER A 362 12.34 6.04 16.71
CA SER A 362 12.61 7.41 17.16
C SER A 362 13.18 8.28 16.04
N ALA A 363 13.38 9.56 16.30
CA ALA A 363 14.18 10.46 15.46
C ALA A 363 15.22 11.20 16.29
N GLN A 364 16.18 11.82 15.61
CA GLN A 364 17.22 12.63 16.18
C GLN A 364 17.30 13.96 15.42
N MET A 365 17.37 15.05 16.17
CA MET A 365 17.66 16.42 15.71
C MET A 365 16.71 16.98 14.63
N LEU A 366 15.43 16.61 14.63
CA LEU A 366 14.43 17.13 13.67
C LEU A 366 14.27 18.66 13.71
N SER A 367 14.49 19.28 14.87
CA SER A 367 14.45 20.73 15.06
C SER A 367 15.37 21.14 16.20
N PHE A 368 16.50 21.77 15.85
CA PHE A 368 17.52 22.20 16.82
C PHE A 368 17.36 23.67 17.28
N ALA A 369 16.73 24.53 16.48
CA ALA A 369 16.77 26.00 16.65
C ALA A 369 15.40 26.70 16.66
N CYS A 370 14.36 26.06 17.18
CA CYS A 370 13.02 26.66 17.28
C CYS A 370 12.68 27.02 18.72
N GLU A 371 12.29 28.28 18.98
CA GLU A 371 11.82 28.77 20.29
C GLU A 371 10.69 27.90 20.85
N ARG A 372 9.75 27.52 19.98
CA ARG A 372 8.76 26.49 20.26
C ARG A 372 9.14 25.20 19.53
N ARG A 373 9.37 24.14 20.29
CA ARG A 373 9.66 22.82 19.71
C ARG A 373 8.44 22.31 18.95
N PRO A 374 8.60 21.83 17.70
CA PRO A 374 7.47 21.33 16.93
C PRO A 374 7.03 19.96 17.45
N SER A 375 5.74 19.67 17.30
CA SER A 375 5.22 18.31 17.40
C SER A 375 5.52 17.54 16.12
N THR A 376 6.00 16.30 16.22
CA THR A 376 6.52 15.54 15.09
C THR A 376 5.82 14.20 14.91
N TYR A 377 5.87 13.67 13.70
CA TYR A 377 5.44 12.32 13.34
C TYR A 377 6.19 11.87 12.08
N ALA A 378 6.23 10.57 11.83
CA ALA A 378 6.78 9.99 10.61
C ALA A 378 5.69 9.37 9.75
N GLU A 379 5.80 9.48 8.43
CA GLU A 379 5.00 8.75 7.44
C GLU A 379 5.88 7.79 6.67
N VAL A 380 5.42 6.55 6.49
CA VAL A 380 6.08 5.53 5.68
C VAL A 380 5.19 5.22 4.49
N ASN A 381 5.66 5.51 3.28
CA ASN A 381 4.92 5.24 2.06
C ASN A 381 5.68 4.25 1.18
N PHE A 382 4.94 3.38 0.49
CA PHE A 382 5.51 2.38 -0.41
C PHE A 382 5.00 2.62 -1.83
N TYR A 383 5.91 2.63 -2.79
CA TYR A 383 5.64 2.90 -4.19
C TYR A 383 6.29 1.82 -5.05
N GLY A 384 5.52 1.21 -5.95
CA GLY A 384 5.98 0.09 -6.76
C GLY A 384 4.94 -0.32 -7.79
N HIS A 385 4.48 -1.57 -7.70
CA HIS A 385 3.52 -2.16 -8.63
C HIS A 385 2.18 -1.40 -8.62
N PHE A 386 1.39 -1.46 -9.70
CA PHE A 386 0.12 -0.72 -9.78
C PHE A 386 -0.87 -1.04 -8.64
N ASN A 387 -0.80 -2.23 -8.08
CA ASN A 387 -1.60 -2.61 -6.91
C ASN A 387 -1.14 -1.94 -5.62
N ASP A 388 0.14 -1.61 -5.50
CA ASP A 388 0.68 -0.80 -4.41
C ASP A 388 0.29 0.67 -4.57
N LEU A 389 0.21 1.13 -5.82
CA LEU A 389 -0.28 2.47 -6.16
C LEU A 389 -1.76 2.66 -5.75
N SER A 390 -2.60 1.62 -5.74
CA SER A 390 -3.99 1.74 -5.26
C SER A 390 -4.09 2.17 -3.77
N ARG A 391 -3.00 2.01 -3.00
CA ARG A 391 -2.87 2.47 -1.61
C ARG A 391 -2.57 3.96 -1.48
N PHE A 392 -2.23 4.68 -2.57
CA PHE A 392 -1.98 6.14 -2.61
C PHE A 392 -3.06 6.99 -1.91
N SER A 393 -4.28 6.49 -1.75
CA SER A 393 -5.44 7.25 -1.29
C SER A 393 -6.05 6.82 0.06
N LYS A 394 -5.71 5.64 0.62
CA LYS A 394 -6.58 5.02 1.65
C LYS A 394 -5.94 4.64 2.99
N ARG A 395 -4.62 4.52 3.10
CA ARG A 395 -3.92 4.30 4.37
C ARG A 395 -2.59 5.03 4.37
N LYS A 396 -2.48 6.12 5.13
CA LYS A 396 -1.18 6.70 5.47
C LYS A 396 -0.63 5.87 6.64
N TYR A 397 0.47 5.17 6.44
CA TYR A 397 1.19 4.54 7.56
C TYR A 397 1.93 5.66 8.28
N ARG A 398 1.36 6.10 9.39
CA ARG A 398 1.81 7.27 10.14
C ARG A 398 1.96 6.88 11.60
N THR A 399 3.04 7.32 12.22
CA THR A 399 3.24 7.18 13.67
C THR A 399 2.29 8.10 14.43
N ARG A 400 2.11 7.85 15.73
CA ARG A 400 1.57 8.87 16.61
C ARG A 400 2.36 10.18 16.53
N ILE A 401 1.70 11.26 16.95
CA ILE A 401 2.32 12.57 17.09
C ILE A 401 3.02 12.61 18.45
N VAL A 402 4.30 12.96 18.46
CA VAL A 402 5.02 13.30 19.68
C VAL A 402 4.98 14.82 19.83
N MET A 403 4.37 15.30 20.90
CA MET A 403 4.17 16.73 21.11
C MET A 403 5.46 17.42 21.56
N ASP A 404 5.73 18.61 21.01
CA ASP A 404 6.77 19.55 21.44
C ASP A 404 8.17 18.93 21.67
N ASN A 405 8.53 17.87 20.93
CA ASN A 405 9.85 17.24 20.97
C ASN A 405 10.43 17.04 19.57
N GLY A 406 11.17 18.05 19.11
CA GLY A 406 11.93 17.99 17.86
C GLY A 406 13.38 17.48 18.00
N ILE A 407 13.87 17.16 19.21
CA ILE A 407 15.28 16.80 19.41
C ILE A 407 15.48 15.29 19.38
N ASN A 408 14.64 14.55 20.10
CA ASN A 408 14.76 13.11 20.23
C ASN A 408 13.40 12.42 20.44
N PRO A 409 12.40 12.64 19.57
CA PRO A 409 11.08 12.04 19.73
C PRO A 409 11.15 10.53 19.62
N VAL A 410 10.45 9.83 20.51
CA VAL A 410 10.26 8.38 20.47
C VAL A 410 8.81 8.09 20.05
N TYR A 411 8.67 7.48 18.88
CA TYR A 411 7.37 7.20 18.27
C TYR A 411 6.77 5.87 18.70
N MET A 412 7.61 4.92 19.14
CA MET A 412 7.18 3.58 19.51
C MET A 412 6.62 3.53 20.93
N ASP A 413 5.38 3.06 21.08
CA ASP A 413 4.96 2.27 22.24
C ASP A 413 4.99 0.81 21.82
N PHE A 414 5.51 -0.08 22.67
CA PHE A 414 5.66 -1.53 22.41
C PHE A 414 4.33 -2.29 22.14
N CYS A 415 3.21 -1.58 21.95
CA CYS A 415 1.87 -2.09 21.66
C CYS A 415 1.36 -1.77 20.23
N GLU A 416 2.09 -1.01 19.40
CA GLU A 416 1.65 -0.67 18.03
C GLU A 416 2.15 -1.67 16.97
N GLU A 417 1.28 -2.02 16.01
CA GLU A 417 1.59 -2.91 14.88
C GLU A 417 2.60 -2.24 13.92
N SER A 418 3.62 -2.98 13.49
CA SER A 418 4.57 -2.53 12.47
C SER A 418 3.91 -2.30 11.10
N PHE A 419 4.52 -1.45 10.26
CA PHE A 419 4.03 -1.22 8.91
C PHE A 419 4.49 -2.33 7.98
N LYS A 420 3.53 -3.12 7.48
CA LYS A 420 3.79 -4.34 6.70
C LYS A 420 3.59 -4.09 5.21
N PHE A 421 4.62 -4.40 4.44
CA PHE A 421 4.68 -4.29 2.98
C PHE A 421 5.07 -5.64 2.39
N GLU A 422 4.49 -5.95 1.24
CA GLU A 422 4.76 -7.18 0.50
C GLU A 422 5.54 -6.82 -0.76
N LYS A 423 6.39 -7.75 -1.22
CA LYS A 423 7.15 -7.69 -2.48
C LYS A 423 8.21 -6.58 -2.55
N VAL A 424 9.04 -6.43 -1.51
CA VAL A 424 10.13 -5.43 -1.46
C VAL A 424 11.48 -6.03 -1.86
N ARG A 425 12.41 -5.21 -2.39
CA ARG A 425 13.79 -5.61 -2.72
C ARG A 425 14.81 -4.67 -2.08
N SER A 426 16.04 -5.15 -1.90
CA SER A 426 17.26 -4.38 -1.59
C SER A 426 17.39 -3.69 -0.21
N ILE A 427 16.34 -3.64 0.61
CA ILE A 427 16.42 -3.15 2.01
C ILE A 427 17.04 -4.24 2.89
N GLN A 428 18.01 -3.85 3.73
CA GLN A 428 18.63 -4.75 4.71
C GLN A 428 17.84 -4.77 6.03
N PRO A 429 17.72 -5.92 6.72
CA PRO A 429 17.04 -6.02 8.00
C PRO A 429 17.88 -5.48 9.16
N GLY A 430 17.23 -5.22 10.29
CA GLY A 430 17.83 -4.83 11.56
C GLY A 430 17.60 -3.38 11.91
N PHE A 431 18.28 -2.94 12.96
CA PHE A 431 18.21 -1.58 13.46
C PHE A 431 19.05 -0.66 12.58
N ARG A 432 18.46 0.41 12.07
CA ARG A 432 19.08 1.31 11.09
C ARG A 432 18.81 2.77 11.45
N HIS A 433 19.86 3.58 11.33
CA HIS A 433 19.69 5.03 11.20
C HIS A 433 19.47 5.38 9.72
N ILE A 434 18.44 6.19 9.47
CA ILE A 434 18.12 6.72 8.14
C ILE A 434 18.34 8.23 8.20
N PRO A 435 19.49 8.72 7.69
CA PRO A 435 19.73 10.15 7.54
C PRO A 435 18.66 10.78 6.66
N LEU A 436 18.09 11.89 7.12
CA LEU A 436 17.03 12.60 6.41
C LEU A 436 17.60 13.57 5.38
N ARG A 437 16.79 13.81 4.35
CA ARG A 437 17.08 14.71 3.24
C ARG A 437 15.95 15.73 3.11
N ASN A 438 16.27 16.88 2.52
CA ASN A 438 15.25 17.86 2.16
C ASN A 438 14.52 17.47 0.85
N ALA A 439 13.57 18.29 0.42
CA ALA A 439 12.78 18.05 -0.80
C ALA A 439 13.61 18.01 -2.10
N HIS A 440 14.83 18.54 -2.09
CA HIS A 440 15.78 18.49 -3.21
C HIS A 440 16.73 17.28 -3.10
N SER A 441 16.49 16.35 -2.17
CA SER A 441 17.35 15.20 -1.85
C SER A 441 18.72 15.56 -1.26
N HIS A 442 18.94 16.80 -0.82
CA HIS A 442 20.17 17.17 -0.13
C HIS A 442 20.16 16.65 1.33
N PRO A 443 21.27 16.06 1.83
CA PRO A 443 21.38 15.61 3.21
C PRO A 443 21.16 16.74 4.22
N LEU A 444 20.44 16.46 5.31
CA LEU A 444 20.20 17.41 6.41
C LEU A 444 21.27 17.33 7.52
N GLY A 445 22.39 16.62 7.28
CA GLY A 445 23.43 16.39 8.28
C GLY A 445 23.01 15.33 9.30
N PRO A 446 23.07 15.60 10.62
CA PRO A 446 22.85 14.59 11.67
C PRO A 446 21.37 14.22 11.89
N VAL A 447 20.45 14.85 11.17
CA VAL A 447 19.01 14.59 11.31
C VAL A 447 18.70 13.19 10.80
N SER A 448 18.18 12.31 11.65
CA SER A 448 17.92 10.91 11.28
C SER A 448 16.65 10.35 11.89
N LEU A 449 16.12 9.29 11.28
CA LEU A 449 15.19 8.35 11.92
C LEU A 449 15.94 7.11 12.39
N PHE A 450 15.54 6.56 13.53
CA PHE A 450 15.95 5.22 13.96
C PHE A 450 14.80 4.25 13.71
N VAL A 451 15.05 3.21 12.91
CA VAL A 451 14.03 2.33 12.35
C VAL A 451 14.49 0.88 12.47
N LEU A 452 13.56 -0.03 12.74
CA LEU A 452 13.77 -1.46 12.62
C LEU A 452 13.13 -1.97 11.32
N PHE A 453 13.94 -2.58 10.46
CA PHE A 453 13.48 -3.32 9.30
C PHE A 453 13.46 -4.80 9.59
N LEU A 454 12.33 -5.49 9.39
CA LEU A 454 12.32 -6.96 9.34
C LEU A 454 12.04 -7.39 7.91
N VAL A 455 12.88 -8.28 7.40
CA VAL A 455 12.85 -8.67 6.00
C VAL A 455 13.00 -10.18 5.90
N HIS A 456 12.12 -10.82 5.13
CA HIS A 456 12.16 -12.25 4.84
C HIS A 456 11.54 -12.54 3.48
N ASP A 457 11.81 -13.71 2.91
CA ASP A 457 11.10 -14.17 1.72
C ASP A 457 9.61 -14.30 2.02
N TYR A 458 8.78 -13.87 1.08
CA TYR A 458 7.34 -14.02 1.19
C TYR A 458 6.99 -15.50 1.01
N ILE A 459 6.38 -16.08 2.04
CA ILE A 459 5.87 -17.44 2.05
C ILE A 459 4.36 -17.33 2.33
N ASP A 460 3.54 -17.94 1.48
CA ASP A 460 2.11 -18.01 1.73
C ASP A 460 1.80 -19.01 2.86
N ASP A 461 0.71 -18.77 3.60
CA ASP A 461 0.34 -19.59 4.77
C ASP A 461 0.13 -21.08 4.42
N GLY A 462 -0.26 -21.39 3.18
CA GLY A 462 -0.47 -22.77 2.71
C GLY A 462 0.83 -23.52 2.46
N SER A 463 1.87 -22.82 2.03
CA SER A 463 3.18 -23.40 1.70
C SER A 463 4.19 -23.40 2.86
N LEU A 464 3.86 -22.76 3.99
CA LEU A 464 4.81 -22.60 5.11
C LEU A 464 5.42 -23.92 5.60
N ASN A 465 4.60 -24.97 5.72
CA ASN A 465 5.09 -26.28 6.17
C ASN A 465 6.06 -26.91 5.14
N LEU A 466 5.74 -26.77 3.85
CA LEU A 466 6.59 -27.26 2.77
C LEU A 466 7.93 -26.51 2.76
N VAL A 467 7.91 -25.18 2.88
CA VAL A 467 9.14 -24.37 2.88
C VAL A 467 10.01 -24.70 4.09
N ASN A 468 9.43 -24.81 5.29
CA ASN A 468 10.18 -25.20 6.49
C ASN A 468 10.83 -26.59 6.33
N THR A 469 10.10 -27.52 5.68
CA THR A 469 10.62 -28.87 5.36
C THR A 469 11.77 -28.80 4.36
N LEU A 470 11.68 -27.97 3.32
CA LEU A 470 12.73 -27.81 2.32
C LEU A 470 13.96 -27.08 2.86
N GLN A 471 13.79 -26.14 3.78
CA GLN A 471 14.89 -25.43 4.44
C GLN A 471 15.69 -26.34 5.39
N ASN A 472 15.02 -27.31 6.04
CA ASN A 472 15.68 -28.27 6.92
C ASN A 472 15.14 -29.71 6.74
N PRO A 473 15.49 -30.38 5.63
CA PRO A 473 14.93 -31.69 5.28
C PRO A 473 15.35 -32.79 6.26
N ILE A 474 16.54 -32.66 6.86
CA ILE A 474 17.06 -33.61 7.85
C ILE A 474 16.20 -33.58 9.11
N GLU A 475 15.90 -32.40 9.64
CA GLU A 475 15.06 -32.26 10.83
C GLU A 475 13.62 -32.73 10.56
N ALA A 476 13.08 -32.41 9.38
CA ALA A 476 11.75 -32.87 8.99
C ALA A 476 11.69 -34.40 8.87
N MET A 477 12.69 -35.02 8.23
CA MET A 477 12.77 -36.48 8.13
C MET A 477 12.90 -37.13 9.51
N LYS A 478 13.68 -36.53 10.41
CA LYS A 478 13.82 -37.01 11.78
C LYS A 478 12.48 -37.00 12.53
N LYS A 479 11.70 -35.93 12.42
CA LYS A 479 10.35 -35.84 13.02
C LYS A 479 9.40 -36.89 12.44
N ILE A 480 9.48 -37.17 11.14
CA ILE A 480 8.68 -38.22 10.50
C ILE A 480 9.08 -39.58 11.06
N MET A 481 10.38 -39.89 11.11
CA MET A 481 10.89 -41.14 11.67
C MET A 481 10.49 -41.32 13.14
N GLU A 482 10.63 -40.28 13.97
CA GLU A 482 10.20 -40.30 15.37
C GLU A 482 8.68 -40.54 15.50
N SER A 483 7.88 -39.97 14.58
CA SER A 483 6.42 -40.19 14.56
C SER A 483 6.03 -41.60 14.09
N GLU A 484 6.76 -42.16 13.12
CA GLU A 484 6.57 -43.53 12.63
C GLU A 484 7.02 -44.57 13.65
N GLU A 485 8.13 -44.33 14.34
CA GLU A 485 8.60 -45.15 15.46
C GLU A 485 7.62 -45.10 16.62
N ALA A 486 7.07 -43.93 16.97
CA ALA A 486 6.05 -43.80 18.00
C ALA A 486 4.74 -44.52 17.61
N ALA A 487 4.31 -44.42 16.35
CA ALA A 487 3.14 -45.13 15.84
C ALA A 487 3.35 -46.66 15.82
N SER A 488 4.53 -47.11 15.41
CA SER A 488 4.93 -48.52 15.39
C SER A 488 5.02 -49.10 16.82
N ALA A 489 5.62 -48.37 17.76
CA ALA A 489 5.68 -48.77 19.17
C ALA A 489 4.30 -48.90 19.82
N ALA A 490 3.34 -48.05 19.42
CA ALA A 490 1.94 -48.15 19.86
C ALA A 490 1.21 -49.39 19.29
N LEU A 491 1.61 -49.87 18.11
CA LEU A 491 1.07 -51.08 17.47
C LEU A 491 1.71 -52.38 17.99
N ILE A 492 2.94 -52.34 18.51
CA ILE A 492 3.73 -53.52 18.92
C ILE A 492 3.44 -54.00 20.35
N ASN A 493 2.68 -53.27 21.17
CA ASN A 493 2.37 -53.69 22.54
C ASN A 493 0.89 -54.15 22.71
N PRO A 494 0.54 -55.37 22.29
CA PRO A 494 -0.82 -55.91 22.37
C PRO A 494 -1.30 -56.18 23.82
N ILE A 495 -0.41 -56.16 24.81
CA ILE A 495 -0.73 -56.47 26.20
C ILE A 495 -1.37 -55.27 26.92
N ASP A 496 -0.92 -54.04 26.62
CA ASP A 496 -1.45 -52.84 27.29
C ASP A 496 -2.78 -52.37 26.69
N THR A 497 -3.01 -52.62 25.40
CA THR A 497 -4.30 -52.37 24.74
C THR A 497 -5.38 -53.36 25.20
N MET A 498 -5.01 -54.60 25.54
CA MET A 498 -5.93 -55.56 26.17
C MET A 498 -6.28 -55.20 27.62
N LYS A 499 -5.30 -54.78 28.42
CA LYS A 499 -5.53 -54.35 29.82
C LYS A 499 -6.39 -53.07 29.91
N GLN A 500 -6.29 -52.17 28.94
CA GLN A 500 -7.18 -51.00 28.86
C GLN A 500 -8.61 -51.36 28.44
N ARG A 501 -8.79 -52.35 27.56
CA ARG A 501 -10.12 -52.86 27.18
C ARG A 501 -10.81 -53.61 28.32
N GLU A 502 -10.09 -54.41 29.09
CA GLU A 502 -10.64 -55.06 30.30
C GLU A 502 -11.09 -54.04 31.34
N LYS A 503 -10.30 -52.98 31.58
CA LYS A 503 -10.69 -51.90 32.50
C LYS A 503 -11.92 -51.11 32.04
N MET A 504 -12.11 -50.91 30.73
CA MET A 504 -13.31 -50.25 30.19
C MET A 504 -14.55 -51.15 30.27
N LEU A 505 -14.41 -52.47 30.08
CA LEU A 505 -15.52 -53.42 30.18
C LEU A 505 -16.05 -53.54 31.62
N VAL A 506 -15.15 -53.59 32.61
CA VAL A 506 -15.54 -53.60 34.03
C VAL A 506 -16.25 -52.30 34.43
N ALA A 507 -15.80 -51.14 33.94
CA ALA A 507 -16.44 -49.85 34.21
C ALA A 507 -17.81 -49.68 33.52
N LEU A 508 -18.05 -50.40 32.42
CA LEU A 508 -19.34 -50.42 31.72
C LEU A 508 -20.36 -51.30 32.45
N GLU A 509 -19.95 -52.45 32.98
CA GLU A 509 -20.80 -53.35 33.78
C GLU A 509 -21.25 -52.73 35.12
N GLU A 510 -20.48 -51.79 35.68
CA GLU A 510 -20.84 -51.07 36.91
C GLU A 510 -21.81 -49.88 36.68
N SER A 511 -22.17 -49.57 35.43
CA SER A 511 -22.92 -48.35 35.06
C SER A 511 -24.34 -48.57 34.52
N GLU A 512 -24.90 -49.78 34.59
CA GLU A 512 -26.32 -50.01 34.26
C GLU A 512 -27.24 -49.92 35.50
N PRO A 513 -28.15 -48.93 35.57
CA PRO A 513 -29.29 -49.00 36.49
C PRO A 513 -30.38 -49.93 35.92
N LYS A 514 -30.72 -50.96 36.70
CA LYS A 514 -31.89 -51.84 36.52
C LYS A 514 -33.17 -51.02 36.37
N SER A 515 -33.93 -51.35 35.33
CA SER A 515 -35.27 -50.86 35.04
C SER A 515 -36.36 -51.57 35.85
N LEU A 516 -37.60 -51.05 35.68
CA LEU A 516 -38.94 -51.46 36.16
C LEU A 516 -39.44 -50.67 37.38
N SER A 517 -40.62 -50.01 37.36
CA SER A 517 -41.85 -50.32 36.64
C SER A 517 -42.88 -49.15 36.63
N THR A 518 -43.59 -49.00 35.51
CA THR A 518 -45.05 -48.70 35.30
C THR A 518 -45.79 -47.55 36.01
N GLU A 519 -46.47 -46.74 35.16
CA GLU A 519 -47.80 -46.07 35.27
C GLU A 519 -48.12 -45.23 36.53
N SER A 520 -48.63 -44.00 36.46
CA SER A 520 -49.84 -43.52 35.75
C SER A 520 -49.98 -42.00 35.89
N THR A 521 -50.77 -41.43 35.00
CA THR A 521 -51.18 -40.02 34.89
C THR A 521 -52.21 -39.56 35.92
N ILE A 522 -52.07 -38.29 36.33
CA ILE A 522 -53.08 -37.25 36.67
C ILE A 522 -54.16 -37.60 37.71
N TRP A 523 -54.16 -36.89 38.85
CA TRP A 523 -55.32 -36.16 39.44
C TRP A 523 -54.85 -35.15 40.51
N ASP A 524 -55.58 -34.04 40.59
CA ASP A 524 -55.78 -33.11 41.75
C ASP A 524 -54.84 -31.89 41.96
N LEU A 525 -55.20 -30.80 41.25
CA LEU A 525 -55.79 -29.54 41.77
C LEU A 525 -55.98 -29.48 43.31
N VAL A 526 -55.94 -28.38 44.08
CA VAL A 526 -55.84 -26.91 43.94
C VAL A 526 -55.95 -26.37 45.39
N GLU A 527 -55.41 -25.16 45.63
CA GLU A 527 -55.72 -24.24 46.76
C GLU A 527 -55.29 -24.68 48.17
N GLU A 528 -54.83 -23.80 49.07
CA GLU A 528 -55.24 -22.41 49.32
C GLU A 528 -54.15 -21.70 50.16
N GLY A 529 -54.02 -20.37 50.03
CA GLY A 529 -53.32 -19.55 51.06
C GLY A 529 -52.37 -18.45 50.59
N LYS A 530 -52.93 -17.38 49.99
CA LYS A 530 -52.41 -15.99 49.93
C LYS A 530 -52.05 -15.45 51.35
N GLU A 531 -51.27 -14.39 51.65
CA GLU A 531 -50.72 -13.23 50.94
C GLU A 531 -49.79 -12.42 51.91
N PHE A 532 -49.02 -11.48 51.34
CA PHE A 532 -48.54 -10.18 51.88
C PHE A 532 -47.20 -10.00 52.66
N SER A 533 -46.20 -9.53 51.89
CA SER A 533 -45.41 -8.28 52.00
C SER A 533 -44.25 -8.05 52.98
N SER A 534 -43.16 -7.55 52.37
CA SER A 534 -42.39 -6.32 52.67
C SER A 534 -40.91 -6.49 53.10
N MET A 535 -40.02 -5.74 52.38
CA MET A 535 -38.97 -4.80 52.84
C MET A 535 -38.12 -5.19 54.09
N ASP A 536 -36.82 -4.94 54.26
CA ASP A 536 -35.75 -4.20 53.56
C ASP A 536 -34.42 -4.46 54.34
N HIS A 537 -33.27 -4.11 53.73
CA HIS A 537 -31.99 -3.69 54.33
C HIS A 537 -31.17 -4.60 55.30
N GLY A 538 -29.89 -4.79 54.91
CA GLY A 538 -28.80 -4.08 55.60
C GLY A 538 -27.91 -4.82 56.60
N GLN A 539 -26.67 -5.06 56.15
CA GLN A 539 -25.39 -4.78 56.84
C GLN A 539 -24.87 -5.64 58.03
N ASN A 540 -23.65 -6.13 57.79
CA ASN A 540 -22.42 -6.06 58.60
C ASN A 540 -22.39 -6.54 60.06
N LEU A 541 -21.43 -7.44 60.33
CA LEU A 541 -20.31 -7.24 61.26
C LEU A 541 -19.22 -8.27 60.86
N GLU A 542 -18.17 -7.86 60.16
CA GLU A 542 -16.90 -7.30 60.66
C GLU A 542 -15.92 -8.32 61.27
N ASN A 543 -14.66 -8.16 60.84
CA ASN A 543 -13.42 -8.65 61.44
C ASN A 543 -13.02 -10.11 61.18
N ASN A 544 -12.20 -10.32 60.14
CA ASN A 544 -10.79 -10.71 60.29
C ASN A 544 -10.23 -11.34 59.00
N ALA A 545 -9.62 -10.53 58.14
CA ALA A 545 -8.54 -10.98 57.25
C ALA A 545 -7.62 -9.82 56.86
N ALA A 546 -7.32 -8.96 57.85
CA ALA A 546 -6.18 -8.05 57.83
C ALA A 546 -4.86 -8.79 58.21
N LEU A 547 -4.69 -10.06 57.84
CA LEU A 547 -3.59 -10.91 58.37
C LEU A 547 -2.71 -11.61 57.33
N LEU A 548 -2.82 -11.28 56.04
CA LEU A 548 -1.95 -11.87 54.99
C LEU A 548 -1.25 -10.85 54.08
N LEU A 549 -1.24 -9.57 54.48
CA LEU A 549 -0.57 -8.48 53.75
C LEU A 549 0.48 -7.75 54.60
N LYS A 550 1.00 -8.39 55.65
CA LYS A 550 2.03 -7.84 56.55
C LYS A 550 3.32 -8.68 56.64
N MET A 551 3.61 -9.50 55.64
CA MET A 551 4.91 -10.20 55.53
C MET A 551 5.40 -10.21 54.08
N ARG A 552 5.88 -9.05 53.59
CA ARG A 552 6.98 -8.89 52.61
C ARG A 552 7.11 -7.42 52.19
N SER A 553 7.43 -6.55 53.14
CA SER A 553 8.02 -5.24 52.86
C SER A 553 8.50 -4.59 54.16
N THR A 554 9.72 -4.94 54.56
CA THR A 554 10.62 -4.10 55.35
C THR A 554 11.94 -4.18 54.58
N SER A 555 12.34 -3.17 53.83
CA SER A 555 12.93 -1.89 54.23
C SER A 555 13.13 -1.09 52.92
N ALA A 556 13.03 0.23 52.81
CA ALA A 556 13.00 1.32 53.78
C ALA A 556 12.18 2.48 53.18
N GLU A 557 11.44 3.20 54.02
CA GLU A 557 10.89 4.53 53.73
C GLU A 557 11.63 5.57 54.57
N SER A 558 11.94 6.71 53.95
CA SER A 558 11.92 8.08 54.52
C SER A 558 12.23 9.01 53.32
N GLU A 559 11.56 10.11 53.04
CA GLU A 559 10.74 10.99 53.88
C GLU A 559 10.06 12.05 52.98
N LEU A 560 9.02 12.69 53.53
CA LEU A 560 8.41 13.98 53.16
C LEU A 560 7.30 14.01 52.10
N ALA A 561 6.09 13.81 52.61
CA ALA A 561 4.84 14.38 52.12
C ALA A 561 4.56 15.77 52.77
N LYS A 562 3.58 16.47 52.16
CA LYS A 562 2.66 17.52 52.67
C LYS A 562 2.93 18.95 52.16
N GLU A 563 1.94 19.77 51.78
CA GLU A 563 0.46 19.70 51.66
C GLU A 563 -0.02 21.02 51.00
N GLY A 564 -1.27 21.04 50.49
CA GLY A 564 -2.06 22.26 50.20
C GLY A 564 -2.51 22.37 48.73
N SER A 565 -3.60 21.74 48.27
CA SER A 565 -5.04 21.95 48.50
C SER A 565 -5.71 23.06 47.66
N ILE A 566 -6.58 22.60 46.76
CA ILE A 566 -7.91 23.13 46.37
C ILE A 566 -7.96 24.38 45.47
N CYS A 567 -8.48 24.18 44.25
CA CYS A 567 -9.75 24.78 43.79
C CYS A 567 -10.22 24.09 42.48
N GLU A 568 -11.26 23.27 42.59
CA GLU A 568 -12.16 22.89 41.50
C GLU A 568 -13.11 24.06 41.21
N ASP A 569 -13.23 24.47 39.95
CA ASP A 569 -14.43 24.17 39.16
C ASP A 569 -14.35 24.78 37.76
N GLY A 570 -14.74 23.98 36.76
CA GLY A 570 -14.73 24.37 35.36
C GLY A 570 -14.92 23.19 34.38
N ILE A 571 -15.83 22.28 34.70
CA ILE A 571 -16.19 21.12 33.88
C ILE A 571 -16.82 21.54 32.55
N LYS A 572 -16.18 21.18 31.43
CA LYS A 572 -16.82 20.49 30.28
C LYS A 572 -15.78 19.57 29.61
N SER A 573 -15.51 18.43 30.25
CA SER A 573 -14.86 17.29 29.62
C SER A 573 -15.83 16.60 28.66
N PHE A 574 -15.53 16.58 27.36
CA PHE A 574 -16.10 15.58 26.48
C PHE A 574 -15.46 14.23 26.83
N ASN A 575 -16.21 13.45 27.59
CA ASN A 575 -15.80 12.16 28.10
C ASN A 575 -15.89 11.12 26.97
N PHE A 576 -14.76 10.62 26.48
CA PHE A 576 -14.67 9.46 25.60
C PHE A 576 -13.98 8.29 26.30
N ASP A 577 -14.12 8.21 27.63
CA ASP A 577 -13.67 7.06 28.38
C ASP A 577 -14.54 5.83 28.08
N LYS A 578 -13.83 4.77 27.67
CA LYS A 578 -14.14 3.38 27.96
C LYS A 578 -15.46 2.85 27.41
N TRP A 579 -15.44 2.46 26.14
CA TRP A 579 -16.17 1.24 25.78
C TRP A 579 -15.42 0.06 26.39
N ASN A 580 -15.79 -0.30 27.62
CA ASN A 580 -15.28 -1.46 28.33
C ASN A 580 -15.85 -2.72 27.66
N VAL A 581 -15.29 -3.11 26.51
CA VAL A 581 -15.74 -4.26 25.67
C VAL A 581 -15.61 -5.61 26.42
N SER A 582 -14.90 -5.63 27.55
CA SER A 582 -14.71 -6.81 28.41
C SER A 582 -16.00 -7.29 29.11
N GLU A 583 -16.91 -6.39 29.50
CA GLU A 583 -18.12 -6.78 30.23
C GLU A 583 -19.34 -7.02 29.33
N LYS A 584 -19.50 -6.27 28.23
CA LYS A 584 -20.65 -6.44 27.32
C LYS A 584 -20.60 -7.70 26.44
N LEU A 585 -19.40 -8.22 26.14
CA LEU A 585 -19.26 -9.49 25.41
C LEU A 585 -19.73 -10.71 26.22
N LYS A 586 -20.10 -10.53 27.50
CA LYS A 586 -20.61 -11.62 28.33
C LYS A 586 -22.06 -12.00 28.01
N GLU A 587 -22.83 -11.14 27.32
CA GLU A 587 -24.26 -11.39 27.10
C GLU A 587 -24.74 -11.30 25.62
N ARG A 588 -24.23 -10.38 24.78
CA ARG A 588 -24.67 -10.24 23.35
C ARG A 588 -23.55 -9.75 22.42
N PHE A 589 -23.64 -10.08 21.12
CA PHE A 589 -22.70 -9.61 20.10
C PHE A 589 -23.10 -8.23 19.56
N TYR A 590 -22.14 -7.39 19.15
CA TYR A 590 -22.48 -6.10 18.53
C TYR A 590 -23.18 -6.32 17.16
N LEU A 591 -22.97 -7.45 16.50
CA LEU A 591 -23.76 -7.89 15.34
C LEU A 591 -25.26 -7.93 15.62
N ASP A 592 -25.65 -8.32 16.84
CA ASP A 592 -27.06 -8.40 17.25
C ASP A 592 -27.67 -7.00 17.42
N ASP A 593 -26.87 -6.02 17.87
CA ASP A 593 -27.28 -4.65 18.14
C ASP A 593 -27.02 -3.67 16.96
N MET A 594 -26.36 -4.14 15.91
CA MET A 594 -25.98 -3.29 14.77
C MET A 594 -27.22 -2.79 14.03
N GLU A 595 -27.44 -1.48 14.01
CA GLU A 595 -28.55 -0.90 13.25
C GLU A 595 -28.36 -1.07 11.73
N ILE A 596 -29.32 -1.73 11.08
CA ILE A 596 -29.38 -1.90 9.62
C ILE A 596 -30.45 -0.98 9.07
N ARG A 597 -30.03 0.17 8.53
CA ARG A 597 -30.93 1.11 7.86
C ARG A 597 -31.09 0.74 6.38
N PHE A 598 -32.27 0.30 6.00
CA PHE A 598 -32.68 0.12 4.61
C PHE A 598 -33.14 1.44 4.00
N LEU A 599 -32.87 1.65 2.72
CA LEU A 599 -33.43 2.78 1.98
C LEU A 599 -34.86 2.45 1.58
N ARG A 600 -35.79 3.39 1.80
CA ARG A 600 -37.17 3.25 1.33
C ARG A 600 -37.28 3.54 -0.17
N GLU A 601 -38.34 3.06 -0.81
CA GLU A 601 -38.61 3.32 -2.23
C GLU A 601 -38.48 4.80 -2.59
N GLY A 602 -39.07 5.71 -1.80
CA GLY A 602 -39.01 7.15 -2.05
C GLY A 602 -37.59 7.73 -2.06
N GLU A 603 -36.69 7.21 -1.23
CA GLU A 603 -35.27 7.59 -1.19
C GLU A 603 -34.53 7.07 -2.44
N LEU A 604 -34.86 5.86 -2.90
CA LEU A 604 -34.29 5.26 -4.11
C LEU A 604 -34.80 5.95 -5.39
N ALA A 605 -36.09 6.28 -5.43
CA ALA A 605 -36.73 7.01 -6.52
C ALA A 605 -36.18 8.45 -6.65
N SER A 606 -35.78 9.07 -5.55
CA SER A 606 -35.15 10.39 -5.53
C SER A 606 -33.68 10.37 -5.99
N SER A 607 -33.13 9.21 -6.36
CA SER A 607 -31.73 9.12 -6.79
C SER A 607 -31.49 9.90 -8.09
N ARG A 608 -30.27 10.45 -8.24
CA ARG A 608 -29.88 11.20 -9.44
C ARG A 608 -30.08 10.43 -10.75
N LYS A 609 -30.03 9.09 -10.73
CA LYS A 609 -30.22 8.26 -11.93
C LYS A 609 -31.69 8.20 -12.33
N VAL A 610 -32.58 7.96 -11.36
CA VAL A 610 -34.03 7.90 -11.58
C VAL A 610 -34.56 9.28 -11.98
N VAL A 611 -34.16 10.35 -11.28
CA VAL A 611 -34.54 11.73 -11.62
C VAL A 611 -34.08 12.14 -13.03
N LYS A 612 -32.93 11.64 -13.50
CA LYS A 612 -32.48 11.90 -14.88
C LYS A 612 -33.34 11.17 -15.91
N LEU A 613 -33.73 9.93 -15.64
CA LEU A 613 -34.64 9.15 -16.48
C LEU A 613 -35.99 9.85 -16.57
N GLU A 614 -36.56 10.25 -15.43
CA GLU A 614 -37.83 11.00 -15.33
C GLU A 614 -37.78 12.31 -16.14
N LYS A 615 -36.70 13.10 -16.00
CA LYS A 615 -36.52 14.35 -16.77
C LYS A 615 -36.38 14.09 -18.28
N SER A 616 -35.67 13.04 -18.67
CA SER A 616 -35.48 12.68 -20.09
C SER A 616 -36.78 12.24 -20.74
N PHE A 617 -37.58 11.45 -20.02
CA PHE A 617 -38.90 11.02 -20.49
C PHE A 617 -39.85 12.21 -20.58
N LYS A 618 -39.92 13.04 -19.53
CA LYS A 618 -40.74 14.26 -19.51
C LYS A 618 -40.42 15.21 -20.67
N LYS A 619 -39.14 15.40 -21.02
CA LYS A 619 -38.75 16.26 -22.15
C LYS A 619 -39.31 15.79 -23.50
N LYS A 620 -39.52 14.48 -23.68
CA LYS A 620 -39.96 13.88 -24.94
C LYS A 620 -41.46 13.59 -24.99
N TYR A 621 -42.06 13.28 -23.85
CA TYR A 621 -43.41 12.73 -23.73
C TYR A 621 -44.18 13.40 -22.59
N GLU A 622 -44.07 14.73 -22.48
CA GLU A 622 -44.74 15.52 -21.42
C GLU A 622 -46.27 15.34 -21.44
N ASP A 623 -46.86 15.24 -22.63
CA ASP A 623 -48.30 15.07 -22.81
C ASP A 623 -48.82 13.73 -22.25
N ILE A 624 -48.05 12.64 -22.41
CA ILE A 624 -48.40 11.32 -21.86
C ILE A 624 -48.37 11.35 -20.32
N LEU A 625 -47.36 12.01 -19.72
CA LEU A 625 -47.29 12.18 -18.27
C LEU A 625 -48.46 13.01 -17.72
N ASN A 626 -48.79 14.12 -18.38
CA ASN A 626 -49.88 15.01 -17.96
C ASN A 626 -51.24 14.31 -17.99
N LEU A 627 -51.47 13.41 -18.97
CA LEU A 627 -52.65 12.55 -19.04
C LEU A 627 -52.70 11.59 -17.84
N VAL A 628 -51.64 10.83 -17.58
CA VAL A 628 -51.60 9.81 -16.49
C VAL A 628 -51.64 10.45 -15.08
N ASP A 629 -51.03 11.62 -14.90
CA ASP A 629 -50.99 12.33 -13.60
C ASP A 629 -52.30 13.08 -13.27
N GLY A 630 -53.26 13.18 -14.19
CA GLY A 630 -54.56 13.79 -13.95
C GLY A 630 -54.54 15.32 -13.84
N SER A 631 -53.55 15.98 -14.46
CA SER A 631 -53.33 17.43 -14.34
C SER A 631 -53.93 18.27 -15.50
N SER A 632 -54.87 17.72 -16.28
CA SER A 632 -55.59 18.49 -17.30
C SER A 632 -56.84 19.17 -16.71
N LYS A 633 -56.69 20.43 -16.30
CA LYS A 633 -57.78 21.40 -16.51
C LYS A 633 -58.13 21.35 -18.00
N LYS A 634 -59.38 20.98 -18.29
CA LYS A 634 -60.02 21.00 -19.62
C LYS A 634 -59.41 22.08 -20.54
N LYS A 635 -58.53 21.69 -21.46
CA LYS A 635 -58.24 22.45 -22.68
C LYS A 635 -58.77 21.64 -23.85
N PRO A 636 -59.41 22.27 -24.85
CA PRO A 636 -59.95 21.55 -25.99
C PRO A 636 -58.81 20.87 -26.73
N ILE A 637 -59.03 19.60 -27.07
CA ILE A 637 -58.18 18.76 -27.92
C ILE A 637 -57.92 19.55 -29.21
N SER A 638 -56.69 20.07 -29.36
CA SER A 638 -56.30 20.77 -30.59
C SER A 638 -56.20 19.77 -31.73
N SER A 639 -56.42 20.24 -32.96
CA SER A 639 -56.31 19.46 -34.20
C SER A 639 -54.95 18.80 -34.45
N ALA A 640 -53.95 19.05 -33.59
CA ALA A 640 -52.67 18.33 -33.56
C ALA A 640 -52.75 16.93 -32.90
N MET A 641 -53.87 16.58 -32.25
CA MET A 641 -54.07 15.28 -31.58
C MET A 641 -54.63 14.18 -32.51
N ARG A 642 -54.49 14.28 -33.84
CA ARG A 642 -54.88 13.17 -34.75
C ARG A 642 -53.81 12.11 -34.98
N ASN A 643 -52.62 12.30 -34.42
CA ASN A 643 -51.57 11.27 -34.33
C ASN A 643 -51.30 10.95 -32.86
N VAL A 644 -52.35 10.66 -32.07
CA VAL A 644 -52.13 10.00 -30.78
C VAL A 644 -51.48 8.66 -31.11
N HIS A 645 -50.26 8.45 -30.62
CA HIS A 645 -49.54 7.19 -30.75
C HIS A 645 -50.51 6.05 -30.44
N GLU A 646 -50.83 5.19 -31.42
CA GLU A 646 -51.46 3.87 -31.16
C GLU A 646 -50.71 3.11 -30.05
N ASP A 647 -49.43 3.48 -29.83
CA ASP A 647 -48.51 2.94 -28.84
C ASP A 647 -48.35 3.79 -27.55
N ALA A 648 -49.20 4.77 -27.24
CA ALA A 648 -48.98 5.68 -26.10
C ALA A 648 -48.85 4.93 -24.76
N PHE A 649 -49.70 3.92 -24.56
CA PHE A 649 -49.61 3.01 -23.42
C PHE A 649 -48.32 2.17 -23.46
N ILE A 650 -47.91 1.67 -24.63
CA ILE A 650 -46.69 0.87 -24.79
C ILE A 650 -45.44 1.70 -24.45
N ILE A 651 -45.40 2.96 -24.84
CA ILE A 651 -44.31 3.91 -24.53
C ILE A 651 -44.24 4.16 -23.02
N TYR A 652 -45.37 4.43 -22.38
CA TYR A 652 -45.42 4.63 -20.93
C TYR A 652 -45.06 3.36 -20.16
N ALA A 653 -45.56 2.19 -20.59
CA ALA A 653 -45.28 0.91 -19.97
C ALA A 653 -43.79 0.54 -20.04
N LYS A 654 -43.15 0.83 -21.17
CA LYS A 654 -41.69 0.66 -21.31
C LYS A 654 -40.92 1.57 -20.35
N TYR A 655 -41.33 2.83 -20.23
CA TYR A 655 -40.72 3.78 -19.31
C TYR A 655 -40.87 3.37 -17.84
N GLU A 656 -42.08 2.99 -17.40
CA GLU A 656 -42.30 2.56 -16.00
C GLU A 656 -41.55 1.26 -15.69
N LYS A 657 -41.44 0.34 -16.66
CA LYS A 657 -40.59 -0.85 -16.51
C LYS A 657 -39.11 -0.48 -16.33
N GLU A 658 -38.56 0.36 -17.21
CA GLU A 658 -37.16 0.84 -17.12
C GLU A 658 -36.89 1.58 -15.79
N ARG A 659 -37.85 2.40 -15.33
CA ARG A 659 -37.78 3.12 -14.06
C ARG A 659 -37.77 2.16 -12.87
N THR A 660 -38.62 1.15 -12.90
CA THR A 660 -38.75 0.14 -11.84
C THR A 660 -37.50 -0.74 -11.76
N GLU A 661 -37.01 -1.24 -12.88
CA GLU A 661 -35.75 -2.01 -12.96
C GLU A 661 -34.56 -1.20 -12.40
N LEU A 662 -34.50 0.10 -12.69
CA LEU A 662 -33.47 0.98 -12.15
C LEU A 662 -33.57 1.15 -10.62
N ILE A 663 -34.77 1.28 -10.07
CA ILE A 663 -34.99 1.37 -8.61
C ILE A 663 -34.62 0.04 -7.92
N ILE A 664 -35.03 -1.10 -8.49
CA ILE A 664 -34.66 -2.44 -7.98
C ILE A 664 -33.14 -2.62 -8.02
N SER A 665 -32.47 -2.19 -9.10
CA SER A 665 -31.00 -2.23 -9.19
C SER A 665 -30.32 -1.41 -8.09
N LEU A 666 -30.89 -0.24 -7.73
CA LEU A 666 -30.38 0.59 -6.63
C LEU A 666 -30.64 -0.04 -5.26
N ALA A 667 -31.79 -0.69 -5.06
CA ALA A 667 -32.09 -1.47 -3.86
C ALA A 667 -31.09 -2.62 -3.70
N GLU A 668 -30.76 -3.34 -4.78
CA GLU A 668 -29.80 -4.44 -4.77
C GLU A 668 -28.36 -3.95 -4.45
N GLN A 669 -28.00 -2.77 -4.96
CA GLN A 669 -26.74 -2.11 -4.59
C GLN A 669 -26.71 -1.73 -3.10
N ASN A 670 -27.84 -1.31 -2.52
CA ASN A 670 -27.94 -1.03 -1.10
C ASN A 670 -27.79 -2.31 -0.27
N ARG A 671 -28.48 -3.39 -0.63
CA ARG A 671 -28.34 -4.74 -0.04
C ARG A 671 -26.87 -5.20 -0.03
N LYS A 672 -26.19 -5.13 -1.17
CA LYS A 672 -24.76 -5.49 -1.28
C LYS A 672 -23.85 -4.68 -0.33
N LYS A 673 -24.16 -3.39 -0.11
CA LYS A 673 -23.43 -2.54 0.86
C LYS A 673 -23.69 -2.97 2.30
N LEU A 674 -24.93 -3.30 2.65
CA LEU A 674 -25.30 -3.77 3.99
C LEU A 674 -24.64 -5.12 4.31
N ILE A 675 -24.63 -6.07 3.38
CA ILE A 675 -23.93 -7.36 3.53
C ILE A 675 -22.42 -7.14 3.73
N LYS A 676 -21.82 -6.20 2.99
CA LYS A 676 -20.40 -5.86 3.16
C LYS A 676 -20.11 -5.28 4.55
N ARG A 677 -21.01 -4.44 5.08
CA ARG A 677 -20.90 -3.87 6.43
C ARG A 677 -21.04 -4.95 7.50
N LEU A 678 -22.01 -5.86 7.36
CA LEU A 678 -22.19 -7.03 8.24
C LEU A 678 -20.94 -7.92 8.27
N ASN A 679 -20.36 -8.24 7.11
CA ASN A 679 -19.13 -9.03 7.02
C ASN A 679 -17.93 -8.34 7.70
N MET A 680 -17.86 -7.01 7.64
CA MET A 680 -16.81 -6.23 8.29
C MET A 680 -16.96 -6.25 9.82
N ALA A 681 -18.18 -6.07 10.33
CA ALA A 681 -18.48 -6.19 11.75
C ALA A 681 -18.17 -7.60 12.28
N TYR A 682 -18.57 -8.63 11.53
CA TYR A 682 -18.29 -10.04 11.86
C TYR A 682 -16.79 -10.30 12.01
N LYS A 683 -16.00 -9.83 11.03
CA LYS A 683 -14.54 -10.00 11.06
C LYS A 683 -13.90 -9.27 12.24
N TYR A 684 -14.40 -8.09 12.59
CA TYR A 684 -13.94 -7.34 13.75
C TYR A 684 -14.20 -8.09 15.05
N GLU A 685 -15.44 -8.56 15.26
CA GLU A 685 -15.80 -9.30 16.48
C GLU A 685 -15.10 -10.65 16.61
N SER A 686 -14.94 -11.40 15.52
CA SER A 686 -14.17 -12.65 15.53
C SER A 686 -12.71 -12.42 15.95
N LYS A 687 -12.09 -11.30 15.52
CA LYS A 687 -10.74 -10.90 15.98
C LYS A 687 -10.73 -10.56 17.47
N GLN A 688 -11.74 -9.83 17.97
CA GLN A 688 -11.84 -9.49 19.40
C GLN A 688 -12.04 -10.73 20.28
N LEU A 689 -12.88 -11.67 19.83
CA LEU A 689 -13.13 -12.93 20.53
C LEU A 689 -11.86 -13.77 20.64
N THR A 690 -11.09 -13.88 19.55
CA THR A 690 -9.79 -14.58 19.53
C THR A 690 -8.81 -13.95 20.52
N ARG A 691 -8.73 -12.61 20.55
CA ARG A 691 -7.87 -11.87 21.48
C ARG A 691 -8.28 -12.09 22.94
N LEU A 692 -9.58 -12.04 23.24
CA LEU A 692 -10.10 -12.25 24.59
C LEU A 692 -9.83 -13.68 25.09
N ASN A 693 -10.00 -14.68 24.23
CA ASN A 693 -9.68 -16.08 24.56
C ASN A 693 -8.18 -16.27 24.83
N HIS A 694 -7.32 -15.60 24.07
CA HIS A 694 -5.88 -15.63 24.31
C HIS A 694 -5.50 -14.98 25.65
N GLN A 695 -6.11 -13.82 25.97
CA GLN A 695 -5.90 -13.14 27.25
C GLN A 695 -6.37 -13.97 28.45
N LYS A 696 -7.56 -14.59 28.38
CA LYS A 696 -8.07 -15.48 29.44
C LYS A 696 -7.16 -16.69 29.65
N ARG A 697 -6.69 -17.32 28.56
CA ARG A 697 -5.71 -18.41 28.63
C ARG A 697 -4.43 -17.98 29.34
N TYR A 698 -3.86 -16.82 28.98
CA TYR A 698 -2.65 -16.33 29.63
C TYR A 698 -2.87 -16.00 31.10
N ALA A 699 -4.01 -15.39 31.46
CA ALA A 699 -4.34 -15.09 32.85
C ALA A 699 -4.46 -16.37 33.69
N GLU A 700 -5.17 -17.41 33.22
CA GLU A 700 -5.28 -18.67 33.95
C GLU A 700 -3.96 -19.48 33.97
N GLN A 701 -3.15 -19.42 32.90
CA GLN A 701 -1.81 -20.02 32.88
C GLN A 701 -0.85 -19.34 33.86
N TRP A 702 -1.02 -18.04 34.10
CA TRP A 702 -0.22 -17.30 35.08
C TRP A 702 -0.61 -17.63 36.53
N SER A 703 -1.87 -18.02 36.75
CA SER A 703 -2.42 -18.39 38.07
C SER A 703 -2.15 -19.85 38.45
N ALA A 704 -1.93 -20.75 37.49
CA ALA A 704 -1.68 -22.17 37.73
C ALA A 704 -0.19 -22.43 38.05
N THR A 705 0.10 -22.97 39.22
CA THR A 705 1.45 -23.40 39.61
C THR A 705 1.97 -24.45 38.64
N ARG A 706 3.17 -24.21 38.08
CA ARG A 706 3.86 -25.11 37.15
C ARG A 706 3.95 -26.51 37.73
N THR A 707 3.16 -27.47 37.22
CA THR A 707 3.68 -28.75 36.71
C THR A 707 2.65 -29.67 36.05
N GLU A 708 1.34 -29.56 36.26
CA GLU A 708 0.36 -30.46 35.61
C GLU A 708 -0.91 -29.68 35.20
N GLY A 709 -1.29 -29.74 33.91
CA GLY A 709 -2.57 -29.16 33.42
C GLY A 709 -2.50 -28.23 32.20
N THR A 710 -1.33 -27.96 31.61
CA THR A 710 -1.22 -27.05 30.45
C THR A 710 -1.96 -27.53 29.21
N GLU A 711 -2.09 -28.84 29.04
CA GLU A 711 -2.77 -29.45 27.89
C GLU A 711 -4.30 -29.49 28.06
N GLU A 712 -4.80 -29.73 29.27
CA GLU A 712 -6.22 -29.58 29.61
C GLU A 712 -6.70 -28.13 29.50
N LEU A 713 -5.90 -27.17 29.97
CA LEU A 713 -6.16 -25.74 29.78
C LEU A 713 -6.22 -25.38 28.29
N ARG A 714 -5.33 -25.94 27.46
CA ARG A 714 -5.38 -25.77 26.00
C ARG A 714 -6.68 -26.34 25.43
N GLY A 715 -7.08 -27.54 25.83
CA GLY A 715 -8.35 -28.17 25.41
C GLY A 715 -9.58 -27.35 25.80
N LYS A 716 -9.63 -26.84 27.04
CA LYS A 716 -10.71 -25.97 27.56
C LYS A 716 -10.90 -24.71 26.70
N TYR A 717 -9.82 -23.97 26.43
CA TYR A 717 -9.90 -22.72 25.66
C TYR A 717 -10.13 -22.92 24.15
N VAL A 718 -9.71 -24.07 23.60
CA VAL A 718 -10.08 -24.44 22.23
C VAL A 718 -11.59 -24.71 22.14
N LYS A 719 -12.15 -25.49 23.07
CA LYS A 719 -13.61 -25.75 23.12
C LYS A 719 -14.42 -24.46 23.28
N LEU A 720 -14.03 -23.61 24.23
CA LEU A 720 -14.67 -22.29 24.46
C LEU A 720 -14.60 -21.39 23.22
N GLY A 721 -13.43 -21.35 22.55
CA GLY A 721 -13.26 -20.57 21.33
C GLY A 721 -14.12 -21.07 20.17
N VAL A 722 -14.28 -22.38 20.03
CA VAL A 722 -15.16 -22.99 19.02
C VAL A 722 -16.62 -22.69 19.29
N GLU A 723 -17.07 -22.76 20.54
CA GLU A 723 -18.44 -22.49 20.93
C GLU A 723 -18.84 -21.02 20.71
N GLU A 724 -18.01 -20.08 21.13
CA GLU A 724 -18.25 -18.66 20.93
C GLU A 724 -18.20 -18.26 19.44
N GLN A 725 -17.31 -18.89 18.66
CA GLN A 725 -17.27 -18.67 17.21
C GLN A 725 -18.53 -19.23 16.51
N ARG A 726 -19.08 -20.36 16.97
CA ARG A 726 -20.37 -20.88 16.48
C ARG A 726 -21.53 -19.93 16.81
N ARG A 727 -21.55 -19.37 18.01
CA ARG A 727 -22.54 -18.37 18.45
C ARG A 727 -22.50 -17.11 17.58
N LEU A 728 -21.31 -16.59 17.26
CA LEU A 728 -21.13 -15.46 16.36
C LEU A 728 -21.56 -15.77 14.92
N ASN A 729 -21.29 -16.98 14.43
CA ASN A 729 -21.77 -17.42 13.11
C ASN A 729 -23.30 -17.43 13.03
N LYS A 730 -23.98 -17.94 14.06
CA LYS A 730 -25.44 -17.95 14.14
C LYS A 730 -26.04 -16.54 14.15
N SER A 731 -25.40 -15.60 14.84
CA SER A 731 -25.78 -14.17 14.82
C SER A 731 -25.64 -13.58 13.41
N LYS A 732 -24.52 -13.82 12.74
CA LYS A 732 -24.30 -13.39 11.34
C LYS A 732 -25.36 -13.94 10.39
N GLU A 733 -25.66 -15.24 10.48
CA GLU A 733 -26.67 -15.89 9.64
C GLU A 733 -28.07 -15.27 9.85
N LYS A 734 -28.45 -15.02 11.11
CA LYS A 734 -29.71 -14.34 11.44
C LYS A 734 -29.80 -12.95 10.80
N ARG A 735 -28.75 -12.13 10.92
CA ARG A 735 -28.73 -10.77 10.33
C ARG A 735 -28.68 -10.79 8.81
N LEU A 736 -28.04 -11.80 8.20
CA LEU A 736 -28.05 -11.97 6.75
C LEU A 736 -29.45 -12.31 6.25
N LYS A 737 -30.16 -13.22 6.93
CA LYS A 737 -31.54 -13.58 6.62
C LYS A 737 -32.47 -12.37 6.67
N GLU A 738 -32.34 -11.53 7.70
CA GLU A 738 -33.10 -10.28 7.83
C GLU A 738 -32.82 -9.27 6.70
N ILE A 739 -31.57 -9.18 6.23
CA ILE A 739 -31.23 -8.34 5.07
C ILE A 739 -31.91 -8.83 3.81
N ASP A 740 -31.93 -10.15 3.62
CA ASP A 740 -32.50 -10.76 2.42
C ASP A 740 -34.04 -10.67 2.44
N GLU A 741 -34.69 -10.96 3.57
CA GLU A 741 -36.14 -10.82 3.75
C GLU A 741 -36.62 -9.39 3.51
N ASN A 742 -35.94 -8.39 4.09
CA ASN A 742 -36.30 -6.97 3.89
C ASN A 742 -36.07 -6.50 2.45
N PHE A 743 -35.08 -7.05 1.75
CA PHE A 743 -34.86 -6.74 0.34
C PHE A 743 -35.98 -7.30 -0.53
N GLU A 744 -36.41 -8.54 -0.31
CA GLU A 744 -37.52 -9.14 -1.05
C GLU A 744 -38.85 -8.40 -0.77
N LEU A 745 -39.10 -7.99 0.47
CA LEU A 745 -40.26 -7.15 0.80
C LEU A 745 -40.24 -5.80 0.06
N LEU A 746 -39.09 -5.12 0.04
CA LEU A 746 -38.95 -3.85 -0.68
C LEU A 746 -39.10 -4.02 -2.19
N LYS A 747 -38.53 -5.09 -2.75
CA LYS A 747 -38.66 -5.42 -4.17
C LYS A 747 -40.12 -5.66 -4.54
N HIS A 748 -40.85 -6.41 -3.73
CA HIS A 748 -42.27 -6.64 -3.92
C HIS A 748 -43.09 -5.33 -3.83
N GLU A 749 -42.80 -4.45 -2.86
CA GLU A 749 -43.45 -3.13 -2.76
C GLU A 749 -43.24 -2.29 -4.03
N ILE A 750 -42.02 -2.29 -4.57
CA ILE A 750 -41.67 -1.57 -5.81
C ILE A 750 -42.44 -2.14 -7.02
N GLU A 751 -42.55 -3.46 -7.12
CA GLU A 751 -43.28 -4.13 -8.21
C GLU A 751 -44.79 -3.84 -8.12
N VAL A 752 -45.39 -3.90 -6.94
CA VAL A 752 -46.81 -3.54 -6.73
C VAL A 752 -47.08 -2.07 -7.09
N ARG A 753 -46.16 -1.14 -6.75
CA ARG A 753 -46.28 0.27 -7.14
C ARG A 753 -46.23 0.46 -8.65
N MET A 754 -45.39 -0.31 -9.35
CA MET A 754 -45.35 -0.32 -10.81
C MET A 754 -46.70 -0.76 -11.39
N GLU A 755 -47.26 -1.86 -10.88
CA GLU A 755 -48.57 -2.37 -11.33
C GLU A 755 -49.69 -1.34 -11.11
N GLN A 756 -49.72 -0.65 -9.96
CA GLN A 756 -50.69 0.41 -9.69
C GLN A 756 -50.58 1.57 -10.69
N ARG A 757 -49.36 1.99 -11.03
CA ARG A 757 -49.12 3.06 -12.02
C ARG A 757 -49.51 2.63 -13.43
N LEU A 758 -49.19 1.39 -13.80
CA LEU A 758 -49.60 0.82 -15.08
C LEU A 758 -51.13 0.70 -15.16
N GLY A 759 -51.79 0.22 -14.11
CA GLY A 759 -53.25 0.12 -14.04
C GLY A 759 -53.94 1.48 -14.18
N LYS A 760 -53.41 2.52 -13.51
CA LYS A 760 -53.88 3.90 -13.68
C LYS A 760 -53.67 4.38 -15.13
N ALA A 761 -52.52 4.07 -15.73
CA ALA A 761 -52.25 4.42 -17.11
C ALA A 761 -53.17 3.69 -18.10
N VAL A 762 -53.50 2.41 -17.88
CA VAL A 762 -54.51 1.67 -18.67
C VAL A 762 -55.85 2.41 -18.62
N SER A 763 -56.33 2.79 -17.43
CA SER A 763 -57.64 3.46 -17.29
C SER A 763 -57.74 4.85 -17.95
N VAL A 764 -56.62 5.44 -18.35
CA VAL A 764 -56.56 6.80 -18.93
C VAL A 764 -56.12 6.79 -20.38
N LEU A 765 -55.19 5.90 -20.74
CA LEU A 765 -54.58 5.84 -22.07
C LEU A 765 -55.20 4.77 -22.98
N HIS A 766 -56.01 3.84 -22.45
CA HIS A 766 -56.72 2.83 -23.24
C HIS A 766 -58.08 3.33 -23.77
N ASP A 767 -58.61 4.43 -23.21
CA ASP A 767 -59.82 5.10 -23.70
C ASP A 767 -59.53 6.10 -24.85
N LEU A 768 -58.25 6.25 -25.22
CA LEU A 768 -57.72 7.05 -26.34
C LEU A 768 -57.28 6.13 -27.48
#